data_AF-A0A951GN08-F1
#
_entry.id   AF-A0A951GN08-F1
#
_cell.length_a   1.000
_cell.length_b   1.000
_cell.length_c   1.000
_cell.angle_alpha   90.00
_cell.angle_beta   90.00
_cell.angle_gamma   90.00
#
_symmetry.space_group_name_H-M   'P 1'
#
loop_
_entity.id
_entity.type
_entity.pdbx_description
1 polymer ?
#
loop_
_entity_poly.entity_id
_entity_poly.type
_entity_poly.pdbx_seq_one_letter_code
_entity_poly.pdbx_strand_id
1 'polypeptide(L)'
;MSVAERKVDGVDPIDQFRDALTDRGIVPGQIIADGQLHRCDVAGRGGKRDGAYLLHLDSFPAGGFQNFRDGLGWQTWKAAIGRSPTREETKALRARAAAERAQREQELTRRHGEIADKAARICAGSLPCPADHPYLIRKGVQPHGVLISRDAIVVPLFKDGQLRSVQFVYQDGAKRFLAGGEVKGCSYTIEGAPERVIIAEGFATAATLHEATGFTVKVAFDCGNLAPVAGAARSEFPDAQIIVAADDDCRTVGNPGLTKASDAAAGVGGYIAIPDFGESRPEGATDFNDLARHAGIAAVRSCIELALEVGPASTDAGEFGERAHVSFGPYRSGPAGLSYVDPDPEKDPVALSGPIEVLAETRDAAGESWGVLVRWRDHDDRTHEWALPRASLAGDGADARRALMDGGLYVAPGRKAREHLTAYLASVRVGERARAVSRMGWHPTETGLAYVLPDATYGAVNGERVLLQSTSTLAHAFRTAGTLAEWQQHVAAVCVGNSRLVMAVSCAFAAPLLEPMSEESGGINLRGRSRSGKSTALRVAGSVCGGGGVAGFVRQWRATANGLEATAEGHCDALLVLDEMGQVEAREVGEISYMLSNGSGKGRAARDGSGRRPAQWRILFLSSGELSLAEKMMEAGKRAKAGQEVRLADVPADAGVGLGLFEALNGFETADALARHLRDATGRFYGTALRAFLDQFTRRLSVDRDGLVERIAE
;
A
#
# COMPACT_ATOMS: atom_id res chain seq x y z
N MET A 1 -36.88 38.08 15.80
CA MET A 1 -37.42 37.28 16.93
C MET A 1 -36.25 36.56 17.57
N SER A 2 -36.07 36.78 18.88
CA SER A 2 -34.97 36.25 19.68
C SER A 2 -35.05 34.72 19.72
N VAL A 3 -33.96 34.05 19.32
CA VAL A 3 -33.79 32.61 19.53
C VAL A 3 -33.02 32.47 20.83
N ALA A 4 -33.74 32.08 21.87
CA ALA A 4 -33.24 31.87 23.20
C ALA A 4 -32.10 30.85 23.21
N GLU A 5 -31.02 31.21 23.91
CA GLU A 5 -29.95 30.32 24.35
C GLU A 5 -30.55 29.13 25.12
N ARG A 6 -30.59 27.95 24.50
CA ARG A 6 -30.68 26.69 25.22
C ARG A 6 -29.27 26.22 25.54
N LYS A 7 -28.78 26.60 26.72
CA LYS A 7 -27.71 25.88 27.40
C LYS A 7 -28.24 24.54 27.88
N VAL A 8 -27.67 23.46 27.37
CA VAL A 8 -27.70 22.12 27.98
C VAL A 8 -26.25 21.65 28.00
N ASP A 9 -25.71 21.50 29.21
CA ASP A 9 -24.39 21.01 29.63
C ASP A 9 -23.28 20.79 28.57
N GLY A 10 -22.31 21.71 28.52
CA GLY A 10 -20.90 21.43 28.19
C GLY A 10 -20.26 22.12 26.97
N VAL A 11 -19.64 23.28 27.19
CA VAL A 11 -18.69 24.07 26.33
C VAL A 11 -19.20 24.56 24.95
N ASP A 12 -19.10 25.87 24.70
CA ASP A 12 -19.41 26.53 23.41
C ASP A 12 -18.56 25.92 22.27
N PRO A 13 -19.15 25.50 21.14
CA PRO A 13 -18.41 24.99 19.97
C PRO A 13 -17.28 25.91 19.48
N ILE A 14 -17.42 27.23 19.62
CA ILE A 14 -16.35 28.18 19.28
C ILE A 14 -15.16 28.03 20.24
N ASP A 15 -15.42 27.83 21.52
CA ASP A 15 -14.38 27.65 22.53
C ASP A 15 -13.69 26.28 22.34
N GLN A 16 -14.46 25.21 22.11
CA GLN A 16 -13.91 23.89 21.76
C GLN A 16 -13.02 23.94 20.50
N PHE A 17 -13.40 24.74 19.50
CA PHE A 17 -12.60 24.93 18.29
C PHE A 17 -11.35 25.77 18.56
N ARG A 18 -11.45 26.81 19.40
CA ARG A 18 -10.31 27.64 19.82
C ARG A 18 -9.27 26.81 20.58
N ASP A 19 -9.71 25.90 21.44
CA ASP A 19 -8.83 24.99 22.17
C ASP A 19 -8.07 24.09 21.19
N ALA A 20 -8.79 23.49 20.23
CA ALA A 20 -8.18 22.64 19.21
C ALA A 20 -7.16 23.37 18.31
N LEU A 21 -7.43 24.65 17.98
CA LEU A 21 -6.48 25.51 17.27
C LEU A 21 -5.23 25.79 18.11
N THR A 22 -5.44 26.10 19.41
CA THR A 22 -4.37 26.43 20.35
C THR A 22 -3.46 25.25 20.63
N ASP A 23 -4.02 24.04 20.76
CA ASP A 23 -3.26 22.79 20.91
C ASP A 23 -2.29 22.56 19.75
N ARG A 24 -2.64 23.08 18.56
CA ARG A 24 -1.80 23.01 17.37
C ARG A 24 -0.95 24.27 17.14
N GLY A 25 -0.88 25.14 18.15
CA GLY A 25 -0.12 26.39 18.11
C GLY A 25 -0.69 27.43 17.14
N ILE A 26 -1.92 27.28 16.66
CA ILE A 26 -2.59 28.26 15.80
C ILE A 26 -3.25 29.31 16.69
N VAL A 27 -2.98 30.57 16.41
CA VAL A 27 -3.49 31.72 17.17
C VAL A 27 -4.46 32.48 16.26
N PRO A 28 -5.70 32.00 16.10
CA PRO A 28 -6.72 32.77 15.40
C PRO A 28 -7.01 34.01 16.27
N GLY A 29 -7.01 35.21 15.68
CA GLY A 29 -7.50 36.39 16.40
C GLY A 29 -8.98 36.23 16.75
N GLN A 30 -9.85 36.79 15.93
CA GLN A 30 -11.27 36.47 15.98
C GLN A 30 -11.56 35.24 15.11
N ILE A 31 -12.29 34.25 15.65
CA ILE A 31 -12.77 33.09 14.88
C ILE A 31 -14.01 33.50 14.08
N ILE A 32 -13.96 33.34 12.76
CA ILE A 32 -15.06 33.62 11.83
C ILE A 32 -15.62 32.28 11.35
N ALA A 33 -16.91 32.05 11.62
CA ALA A 33 -17.60 30.80 11.30
C ALA A 33 -18.55 30.94 10.10
N ASP A 34 -18.00 31.34 8.96
CA ASP A 34 -18.73 31.54 7.71
C ASP A 34 -18.57 30.37 6.72
N GLY A 35 -17.91 29.29 7.13
CA GLY A 35 -17.60 28.17 6.26
C GLY A 35 -16.55 28.46 5.19
N GLN A 36 -15.78 29.55 5.32
CA GLN A 36 -14.70 29.90 4.40
C GLN A 36 -13.32 29.68 5.04
N LEU A 37 -12.29 29.60 4.20
CA LEU A 37 -10.92 29.44 4.64
C LEU A 37 -10.35 30.79 5.11
N HIS A 38 -9.99 30.88 6.39
CA HIS A 38 -9.38 32.05 6.99
C HIS A 38 -7.91 31.80 7.31
N ARG A 39 -7.02 32.69 6.85
CA ARG A 39 -5.59 32.65 7.19
C ARG A 39 -5.34 33.39 8.51
N CYS A 40 -4.56 32.78 9.39
CA CYS A 40 -4.26 33.29 10.72
C CYS A 40 -2.80 33.01 11.11
N ASP A 41 -2.38 33.54 12.26
CA ASP A 41 -1.01 33.37 12.73
C ASP A 41 -0.83 32.08 13.54
N VAL A 42 0.42 31.65 13.65
CA VAL A 42 0.87 30.54 14.49
C VAL A 42 1.81 31.11 15.54
N ALA A 43 1.82 30.52 16.74
CA ALA A 43 2.63 30.97 17.88
C ALA A 43 4.12 31.14 17.50
N GLY A 44 4.73 32.27 17.92
CA GLY A 44 6.12 32.62 17.64
C GLY A 44 6.31 34.11 17.30
N ARG A 45 7.57 34.57 17.11
CA ARG A 45 7.86 35.97 16.73
C ARG A 45 7.65 36.17 15.22
N GLY A 46 6.74 37.09 14.86
CA GLY A 46 6.48 37.53 13.49
C GLY A 46 5.33 36.76 12.84
N GLY A 47 4.12 37.32 12.91
CA GLY A 47 2.92 36.80 12.23
C GLY A 47 3.08 36.87 10.71
N LYS A 48 3.01 35.71 10.05
CA LYS A 48 3.14 35.55 8.59
C LYS A 48 1.90 34.92 7.97
N ARG A 49 0.80 34.82 8.71
CA ARG A 49 -0.42 34.10 8.28
C ARG A 49 -0.15 32.62 7.98
N ASP A 50 0.69 31.97 8.79
CA ASP A 50 1.16 30.58 8.62
C ASP A 50 0.22 29.51 9.21
N GLY A 51 -1.02 29.90 9.53
CA GLY A 51 -2.12 29.00 9.87
C GLY A 51 -3.32 29.22 8.96
N ALA A 52 -4.18 28.21 8.82
CA ALA A 52 -5.47 28.31 8.19
C ALA A 52 -6.53 27.57 9.00
N TYR A 53 -7.77 28.07 8.99
CA TYR A 53 -8.91 27.35 9.54
C TYR A 53 -10.17 27.62 8.72
N LEU A 54 -11.18 26.76 8.90
CA LEU A 54 -12.54 26.91 8.41
C LEU A 54 -13.48 26.31 9.47
N LEU A 55 -14.61 26.98 9.74
CA LEU A 55 -15.59 26.54 10.74
C LEU A 55 -17.02 26.80 10.25
N HIS A 56 -17.88 25.79 10.43
CA HIS A 56 -19.33 25.88 10.32
C HIS A 56 -19.95 25.68 11.71
N LEU A 57 -20.94 26.53 12.07
CA LEU A 57 -21.67 26.48 13.35
C LEU A 57 -23.14 26.08 13.18
N ASP A 58 -23.51 25.49 12.05
CA ASP A 58 -24.85 24.97 11.82
C ASP A 58 -25.12 23.69 12.66
N SER A 59 -26.20 22.95 12.38
CA SER A 59 -26.80 21.94 13.26
C SER A 59 -25.83 20.93 13.90
N PHE A 60 -24.68 20.68 13.28
CA PHE A 60 -23.56 19.96 13.86
C PHE A 60 -22.26 20.73 13.58
N PRO A 61 -21.72 21.52 14.53
CA PRO A 61 -20.56 22.36 14.26
C PRO A 61 -19.34 21.53 13.87
N ALA A 62 -18.74 21.88 12.75
CA ALA A 62 -17.64 21.15 12.15
C ALA A 62 -16.72 22.09 11.37
N GLY A 63 -15.47 21.70 11.23
CA GLY A 63 -14.47 22.53 10.58
C GLY A 63 -13.17 21.79 10.35
N GLY A 64 -12.12 22.57 10.16
CA GLY A 64 -10.77 22.05 10.12
C GLY A 64 -9.74 23.16 10.12
N PHE A 65 -8.50 22.78 10.33
CA PHE A 65 -7.40 23.72 10.43
C PHE A 65 -6.07 23.08 10.09
N GLN A 66 -5.09 23.94 9.79
CA GLN A 66 -3.73 23.55 9.44
C GLN A 66 -2.75 24.59 9.95
N ASN A 67 -1.67 24.11 10.56
CA ASN A 67 -0.47 24.88 10.83
C ASN A 67 0.56 24.52 9.75
N PHE A 68 0.99 25.50 8.94
CA PHE A 68 1.91 25.22 7.82
C PHE A 68 3.37 25.01 8.26
N ARG A 69 3.68 25.15 9.57
CA ARG A 69 5.03 24.99 10.12
C ARG A 69 5.29 23.62 10.75
N ASP A 70 4.26 22.85 11.05
CA ASP A 70 4.38 21.60 11.81
C ASP A 70 4.52 20.34 10.93
N GLY A 71 4.26 20.44 9.62
CA GLY A 71 4.33 19.31 8.69
C GLY A 71 3.21 18.27 8.86
N LEU A 72 2.24 18.49 9.75
CA LEU A 72 1.18 17.52 10.09
C LEU A 72 -0.09 17.68 9.22
N GLY A 73 -0.10 18.60 8.25
CA GLY A 73 -1.17 18.71 7.24
C GLY A 73 -2.51 19.24 7.77
N TRP A 74 -3.59 19.07 7.00
CA TRP A 74 -4.93 19.51 7.41
C TRP A 74 -5.55 18.56 8.44
N GLN A 75 -6.18 19.11 9.48
CA GLN A 75 -6.91 18.35 10.49
C GLN A 75 -8.38 18.74 10.49
N THR A 76 -9.25 17.74 10.39
CA THR A 76 -10.69 17.91 10.53
C THR A 76 -11.07 17.99 12.00
N TRP A 77 -12.07 18.82 12.30
CA TRP A 77 -12.58 19.02 13.65
C TRP A 77 -14.10 18.94 13.66
N LYS A 78 -14.67 18.41 14.75
CA LYS A 78 -16.11 18.33 15.00
C LYS A 78 -16.37 18.67 16.47
N ALA A 79 -17.41 19.45 16.75
CA ALA A 79 -17.79 19.75 18.12
C ALA A 79 -18.32 18.51 18.84
N ALA A 80 -17.94 18.34 20.11
CA ALA A 80 -18.51 17.32 20.98
C ALA A 80 -19.85 17.83 21.53
N ILE A 81 -20.96 17.50 20.86
CA ILE A 81 -22.31 17.96 21.24
C ILE A 81 -23.13 16.93 22.04
N GLY A 82 -22.48 15.87 22.56
CA GLY A 82 -23.10 14.88 23.46
C GLY A 82 -24.15 13.95 22.82
N ARG A 83 -24.42 14.07 21.51
CA ARG A 83 -25.31 13.16 20.76
C ARG A 83 -24.80 12.91 19.34
N SER A 84 -25.18 11.77 18.76
CA SER A 84 -24.94 11.48 17.34
C SER A 84 -25.98 12.17 16.44
N PRO A 85 -25.62 12.57 15.21
CA PRO A 85 -26.57 13.11 14.23
C PRO A 85 -27.66 12.07 13.88
N THR A 86 -28.89 12.52 13.70
CA THR A 86 -29.98 11.68 13.17
C THR A 86 -29.79 11.38 11.68
N ARG A 87 -30.50 10.37 11.16
CA ARG A 87 -30.42 9.98 9.75
C ARG A 87 -30.79 11.12 8.79
N GLU A 88 -31.75 11.97 9.17
CA GLU A 88 -32.15 13.14 8.38
C GLU A 88 -31.09 14.25 8.41
N GLU A 89 -30.51 14.53 9.58
CA GLU A 89 -29.42 15.49 9.74
C GLU A 89 -28.18 15.07 8.94
N THR A 90 -27.79 13.79 8.99
CA THR A 90 -26.69 13.24 8.17
C THR A 90 -26.95 13.39 6.68
N LYS A 91 -28.18 13.12 6.22
CA LYS A 91 -28.57 13.29 4.81
C LYS A 91 -28.48 14.75 4.36
N ALA A 92 -28.91 15.69 5.21
CA ALA A 92 -28.84 17.13 4.91
C ALA A 92 -27.41 17.65 4.84
N LEU A 93 -26.53 17.21 5.76
CA LEU A 93 -25.11 17.55 5.75
C LEU A 93 -24.40 17.03 4.50
N ARG A 94 -24.66 15.77 4.11
CA ARG A 94 -24.13 15.19 2.86
C ARG A 94 -24.58 15.96 1.62
N ALA A 95 -25.87 16.33 1.55
CA ALA A 95 -26.41 17.08 0.41
C ALA A 95 -25.78 18.48 0.27
N ARG A 96 -25.53 19.19 1.37
CA ARG A 96 -24.85 20.49 1.36
C ARG A 96 -23.39 20.37 0.94
N ALA A 97 -22.66 19.41 1.53
CA ALA A 97 -21.27 19.16 1.16
C ALA A 97 -21.13 18.81 -0.33
N ALA A 98 -22.04 18.01 -0.87
CA ALA A 98 -22.08 17.69 -2.30
C ALA A 98 -22.34 18.95 -3.15
N ALA A 99 -23.29 19.81 -2.77
CA ALA A 99 -23.58 21.05 -3.49
C ALA A 99 -22.39 22.04 -3.47
N GLU A 100 -21.72 22.20 -2.33
CA GLU A 100 -20.53 23.05 -2.20
C GLU A 100 -19.32 22.51 -2.96
N ARG A 101 -19.15 21.17 -3.01
CA ARG A 101 -18.14 20.52 -3.86
C ARG A 101 -18.43 20.80 -5.33
N ALA A 102 -19.67 20.62 -5.78
CA ALA A 102 -20.08 20.88 -7.16
C ALA A 102 -19.88 22.35 -7.57
N GLN A 103 -20.19 23.32 -6.71
CA GLN A 103 -19.94 24.74 -6.99
C GLN A 103 -18.44 25.07 -7.14
N ARG A 104 -17.59 24.50 -6.28
CA ARG A 104 -16.14 24.68 -6.36
C ARG A 104 -15.56 24.08 -7.63
N GLU A 105 -16.03 22.91 -8.02
CA GLU A 105 -15.62 22.24 -9.27
C GLU A 105 -16.01 23.05 -10.51
N GLN A 106 -17.22 23.62 -10.53
CA GLN A 106 -17.67 24.51 -11.61
C GLN A 106 -16.81 25.78 -11.72
N GLU A 107 -16.52 26.45 -10.60
CA GLU A 107 -15.70 27.67 -10.61
C GLU A 107 -14.26 27.37 -11.04
N LEU A 108 -13.69 26.24 -10.62
CA LEU A 108 -12.35 25.82 -11.00
C LEU A 108 -12.28 25.51 -12.51
N THR A 109 -13.29 24.81 -13.04
CA THR A 109 -13.44 24.53 -14.47
C THR A 109 -13.53 25.82 -15.28
N ARG A 110 -14.33 26.79 -14.82
CA ARG A 110 -14.48 28.11 -15.46
C ARG A 110 -13.14 28.84 -15.52
N ARG A 111 -12.40 28.90 -14.40
CA ARG A 111 -11.08 29.54 -14.35
C ARG A 111 -10.07 28.86 -15.26
N HIS A 112 -10.04 27.52 -15.28
CA HIS A 112 -9.16 26.79 -16.20
C HIS A 112 -9.48 27.09 -17.67
N GLY A 113 -10.77 27.22 -18.02
CA GLY A 113 -11.20 27.64 -19.35
C GLY A 113 -10.67 29.02 -19.75
N GLU A 114 -10.80 30.02 -18.86
CA GLU A 114 -10.29 31.38 -19.12
C GLU A 114 -8.77 31.43 -19.33
N ILE A 115 -8.02 30.62 -18.57
CA ILE A 115 -6.57 30.54 -18.71
C ILE A 115 -6.17 29.77 -19.98
N ALA A 116 -6.91 28.72 -20.36
CA ALA A 116 -6.70 28.01 -21.61
C ALA A 116 -6.89 28.94 -22.83
N ASP A 117 -7.91 29.80 -22.83
CA ASP A 117 -8.12 30.82 -23.88
C ASP A 117 -6.98 31.83 -23.93
N LYS A 118 -6.43 32.20 -22.77
CA LYS A 118 -5.24 33.06 -22.69
C LYS A 118 -4.00 32.35 -23.26
N ALA A 119 -3.80 31.07 -22.94
CA ALA A 119 -2.74 30.24 -23.50
C ALA A 119 -2.86 30.15 -25.03
N ALA A 120 -4.07 29.92 -25.56
CA ALA A 120 -4.33 29.87 -26.99
C ALA A 120 -3.95 31.17 -27.71
N ARG A 121 -4.29 32.33 -27.14
CA ARG A 121 -3.89 33.64 -27.68
C ARG A 121 -2.37 33.84 -27.67
N ILE A 122 -1.68 33.38 -26.62
CA ILE A 122 -0.22 33.44 -26.54
C ILE A 122 0.39 32.60 -27.66
N CYS A 123 -0.03 31.34 -27.81
CA CYS A 123 0.48 30.46 -28.85
C CYS A 123 0.20 31.01 -30.26
N ALA A 124 -1.01 31.50 -30.53
CA ALA A 124 -1.38 32.07 -31.83
C ALA A 124 -0.59 33.34 -32.19
N GLY A 125 -0.18 34.12 -31.19
CA GLY A 125 0.65 35.31 -31.38
C GLY A 125 2.16 35.07 -31.34
N SER A 126 2.59 33.81 -31.20
CA SER A 126 4.01 33.43 -31.13
C SER A 126 4.50 32.92 -32.49
N LEU A 127 5.81 33.01 -32.73
CA LEU A 127 6.44 32.49 -33.94
C LEU A 127 7.11 31.14 -33.64
N PRO A 128 7.45 30.31 -34.65
CA PRO A 128 8.33 29.16 -34.44
C PRO A 128 9.67 29.59 -33.84
N CYS A 129 10.15 28.89 -32.82
CA CYS A 129 11.42 29.21 -32.18
C CYS A 129 12.60 28.88 -33.12
N PRO A 130 13.52 29.83 -33.40
CA PRO A 130 14.67 29.56 -34.24
C PRO A 130 15.75 28.75 -33.49
N ALA A 131 16.50 27.94 -34.22
CA ALA A 131 17.52 27.06 -33.64
C ALA A 131 18.71 27.81 -33.00
N ASP A 132 18.90 29.09 -33.33
CA ASP A 132 19.95 29.95 -32.78
C ASP A 132 19.53 30.69 -31.49
N HIS A 133 18.37 30.35 -30.91
CA HIS A 133 17.97 30.92 -29.63
C HIS A 133 19.01 30.61 -28.53
N PRO A 134 19.45 31.58 -27.70
CA PRO A 134 20.56 31.41 -26.76
C PRO A 134 20.41 30.23 -25.78
N TYR A 135 19.18 29.96 -25.31
CA TYR A 135 18.90 28.80 -24.45
C TYR A 135 19.16 27.47 -25.17
N LEU A 136 18.74 27.35 -26.43
CA LEU A 136 18.87 26.12 -27.23
C LEU A 136 20.33 25.86 -27.59
N ILE A 137 21.09 26.90 -27.99
CA ILE A 137 22.54 26.80 -28.22
C ILE A 137 23.25 26.33 -26.96
N ARG A 138 22.96 26.94 -25.80
CA ARG A 138 23.59 26.58 -24.53
C ARG A 138 23.28 25.14 -24.13
N LYS A 139 22.04 24.69 -24.31
CA LYS A 139 21.61 23.32 -24.02
C LYS A 139 21.98 22.32 -25.13
N GLY A 140 22.40 22.79 -26.30
CA GLY A 140 22.83 21.97 -27.42
C GLY A 140 21.71 21.14 -28.05
N VAL A 141 20.48 21.68 -28.12
CA VAL A 141 19.28 20.97 -28.61
C VAL A 141 18.53 21.80 -29.67
N GLN A 142 17.78 21.12 -30.54
CA GLN A 142 16.91 21.75 -31.55
C GLN A 142 15.58 22.23 -30.94
N PRO A 143 14.84 23.13 -31.63
CA PRO A 143 13.60 23.72 -31.09
C PRO A 143 12.40 22.75 -31.04
N HIS A 144 12.36 21.68 -31.84
CA HIS A 144 11.31 20.65 -31.77
C HIS A 144 9.87 21.19 -31.68
N GLY A 145 9.53 22.18 -32.51
CA GLY A 145 8.18 22.73 -32.61
C GLY A 145 7.78 23.72 -31.52
N VAL A 146 8.65 24.02 -30.54
CA VAL A 146 8.35 25.06 -29.55
C VAL A 146 8.29 26.43 -30.20
N LEU A 147 7.53 27.32 -29.57
CA LEU A 147 7.29 28.67 -30.08
C LEU A 147 8.21 29.67 -29.38
N ILE A 148 8.26 30.89 -29.90
CA ILE A 148 8.94 32.02 -29.28
C ILE A 148 8.00 33.22 -29.23
N SER A 149 7.95 33.86 -28.06
CA SER A 149 7.24 35.12 -27.86
C SER A 149 8.19 36.10 -27.19
N ARG A 150 8.51 37.19 -27.91
CA ARG A 150 9.62 38.09 -27.54
C ARG A 150 10.90 37.28 -27.40
N ASP A 151 11.52 37.26 -26.23
CA ASP A 151 12.78 36.57 -25.95
C ASP A 151 12.60 35.27 -25.14
N ALA A 152 11.37 34.80 -24.99
CA ALA A 152 11.06 33.58 -24.23
C ALA A 152 10.55 32.48 -25.17
N ILE A 153 11.12 31.29 -25.01
CA ILE A 153 10.56 30.07 -25.58
C ILE A 153 9.23 29.80 -24.89
N VAL A 154 8.21 29.46 -25.68
CA VAL A 154 6.88 29.09 -25.22
C VAL A 154 6.68 27.61 -25.54
N VAL A 155 6.60 26.79 -24.49
CA VAL A 155 6.29 25.36 -24.57
C VAL A 155 4.80 25.17 -24.22
N PRO A 156 3.95 24.77 -25.17
CA PRO A 156 2.53 24.55 -24.91
C PRO A 156 2.27 23.33 -24.01
N LEU A 157 1.26 23.41 -23.13
CA LEU A 157 0.84 22.32 -22.24
C LEU A 157 -0.51 21.77 -22.70
N PHE A 158 -0.56 20.50 -23.09
CA PHE A 158 -1.77 19.82 -23.54
C PHE A 158 -2.24 18.75 -22.57
N LYS A 159 -3.56 18.61 -22.43
CA LYS A 159 -4.21 17.50 -21.72
C LYS A 159 -5.42 17.05 -22.52
N ASP A 160 -5.50 15.75 -22.80
CA ASP A 160 -6.54 15.15 -23.65
C ASP A 160 -6.66 15.85 -25.03
N GLY A 161 -5.51 16.21 -25.62
CA GLY A 161 -5.43 16.92 -26.90
C GLY A 161 -5.80 18.41 -26.86
N GLN A 162 -6.21 18.95 -25.70
CA GLN A 162 -6.61 20.36 -25.56
C GLN A 162 -5.50 21.18 -24.91
N LEU A 163 -5.24 22.37 -25.46
CA LEU A 163 -4.30 23.33 -24.86
C LEU A 163 -4.87 23.84 -23.53
N ARG A 164 -4.12 23.65 -22.44
CA ARG A 164 -4.53 24.06 -21.09
C ARG A 164 -3.69 25.22 -20.55
N SER A 165 -2.42 25.27 -20.89
CA SER A 165 -1.48 26.27 -20.36
C SER A 165 -0.25 26.41 -21.27
N VAL A 166 0.72 27.23 -20.86
CA VAL A 166 2.05 27.34 -21.46
C VAL A 166 3.13 27.45 -20.39
N GLN A 167 4.33 26.96 -20.67
CA GLN A 167 5.55 27.22 -19.91
C GLN A 167 6.46 28.14 -20.73
N PHE A 168 6.93 29.21 -20.10
CA PHE A 168 7.96 30.10 -20.63
C PHE A 168 9.34 29.64 -20.18
N VAL A 169 10.29 29.55 -21.11
CA VAL A 169 11.70 29.29 -20.83
C VAL A 169 12.52 30.48 -21.33
N TYR A 170 13.18 31.17 -20.40
CA TYR A 170 13.96 32.38 -20.69
C TYR A 170 15.40 32.05 -21.04
N GLN A 171 16.11 33.05 -21.58
CA GLN A 171 17.51 32.90 -22.01
C GLN A 171 18.44 32.47 -20.87
N ASP A 172 18.20 32.88 -19.63
CA ASP A 172 18.96 32.46 -18.43
C ASP A 172 18.63 31.03 -17.95
N GLY A 173 17.61 30.40 -18.54
CA GLY A 173 17.12 29.09 -18.15
C GLY A 173 16.02 29.11 -17.10
N ALA A 174 15.60 30.27 -16.61
CA ALA A 174 14.44 30.38 -15.73
C ALA A 174 13.19 29.88 -16.46
N LYS A 175 12.37 29.09 -15.77
CA LYS A 175 11.12 28.52 -16.30
C LYS A 175 9.94 29.05 -15.49
N ARG A 176 8.86 29.46 -16.16
CA ARG A 176 7.63 29.94 -15.50
C ARG A 176 6.39 29.46 -16.22
N PHE A 177 5.41 28.95 -15.48
CA PHE A 177 4.10 28.63 -16.06
C PHE A 177 3.23 29.88 -16.17
N LEU A 178 2.25 29.84 -17.08
CA LEU A 178 1.17 30.81 -17.11
C LEU A 178 0.39 30.76 -15.78
N ALA A 179 0.34 31.90 -15.08
CA ALA A 179 -0.26 31.98 -13.76
C ALA A 179 -1.74 31.52 -13.77
N GLY A 180 -2.09 30.61 -12.86
CA GLY A 180 -3.42 30.02 -12.76
C GLY A 180 -3.71 28.91 -13.79
N GLY A 181 -2.74 28.56 -14.64
CA GLY A 181 -2.90 27.49 -15.63
C GLY A 181 -2.81 26.10 -15.03
N GLU A 182 -3.55 25.17 -15.63
CA GLU A 182 -3.49 23.75 -15.28
C GLU A 182 -2.17 23.15 -15.76
N VAL A 183 -1.45 22.46 -14.86
CA VAL A 183 -0.17 21.79 -15.14
C VAL A 183 -0.28 20.28 -14.93
N LYS A 184 -0.95 19.85 -13.86
CA LYS A 184 -1.08 18.42 -13.52
C LYS A 184 -1.80 17.64 -14.62
N GLY A 185 -1.15 16.59 -15.11
CA GLY A 185 -1.59 15.76 -16.24
C GLY A 185 -1.36 16.39 -17.62
N CYS A 186 -0.82 17.62 -17.70
CA CYS A 186 -0.48 18.22 -18.98
C CYS A 186 0.91 17.76 -19.45
N SER A 187 1.08 17.64 -20.76
CA SER A 187 2.36 17.31 -21.40
C SER A 187 2.59 18.11 -22.69
N TYR A 188 3.83 18.14 -23.15
CA TYR A 188 4.19 18.52 -24.52
C TYR A 188 4.79 17.31 -25.23
N THR A 189 4.44 17.04 -26.47
CA THR A 189 4.93 15.86 -27.21
C THR A 189 5.88 16.31 -28.31
N ILE A 190 7.07 15.73 -28.34
CA ILE A 190 7.98 15.76 -29.49
C ILE A 190 7.73 14.46 -30.27
N GLU A 191 7.14 14.59 -31.45
CA GLU A 191 6.72 13.45 -32.27
C GLU A 191 7.92 12.71 -32.87
N GLY A 192 7.90 11.38 -32.77
CA GLY A 192 8.92 10.48 -33.31
C GLY A 192 8.35 9.10 -33.62
N ALA A 193 9.17 8.06 -33.49
CA ALA A 193 8.70 6.67 -33.60
C ALA A 193 7.77 6.31 -32.41
N PRO A 194 6.49 5.97 -32.64
CA PRO A 194 5.50 5.82 -31.58
C PRO A 194 5.53 4.45 -30.87
N GLU A 195 6.28 3.47 -31.39
CA GLU A 195 6.41 2.14 -30.76
C GLU A 195 7.13 2.22 -29.40
N ARG A 196 7.84 3.31 -29.16
CA ARG A 196 8.53 3.61 -27.91
C ARG A 196 8.26 5.05 -27.53
N VAL A 197 7.81 5.27 -26.29
CA VAL A 197 7.46 6.59 -25.79
C VAL A 197 8.31 6.89 -24.57
N ILE A 198 9.15 7.93 -24.65
CA ILE A 198 9.96 8.38 -23.52
C ILE A 198 9.21 9.51 -22.78
N ILE A 199 9.28 9.54 -21.45
CA ILE A 199 8.73 10.62 -20.64
C ILE A 199 9.89 11.25 -19.87
N ALA A 200 10.04 12.58 -19.96
CA ALA A 200 11.11 13.32 -19.32
C ALA A 200 10.58 14.57 -18.61
N GLU A 201 11.25 15.00 -17.54
CA GLU A 201 10.82 16.17 -16.77
C GLU A 201 10.96 17.48 -17.57
N GLY A 202 12.14 17.76 -18.12
CA GLY A 202 12.44 19.02 -18.80
C GLY A 202 12.34 18.96 -20.32
N PHE A 203 12.02 20.09 -20.96
CA PHE A 203 12.06 20.22 -22.42
C PHE A 203 13.45 19.91 -23.02
N ALA A 204 14.54 20.44 -22.43
CA ALA A 204 15.89 20.19 -22.95
C ALA A 204 16.29 18.70 -22.82
N THR A 205 15.93 18.06 -21.70
CA THR A 205 16.10 16.63 -21.48
C THR A 205 15.33 15.82 -22.52
N ALA A 206 14.06 16.15 -22.74
CA ALA A 206 13.21 15.50 -23.75
C ALA A 206 13.75 15.66 -25.18
N ALA A 207 14.17 16.87 -25.55
CA ALA A 207 14.80 17.15 -26.83
C ALA A 207 16.07 16.32 -27.04
N THR A 208 16.90 16.21 -26.00
CA THR A 208 18.13 15.37 -26.03
C THR A 208 17.80 13.90 -26.25
N LEU A 209 16.81 13.37 -25.52
CA LEU A 209 16.36 11.98 -25.64
C LEU A 209 15.80 11.69 -27.02
N HIS A 210 15.01 12.62 -27.57
CA HIS A 210 14.49 12.53 -28.94
C HIS A 210 15.62 12.54 -29.97
N GLU A 211 16.57 13.46 -29.87
CA GLU A 211 17.73 13.55 -30.78
C GLU A 211 18.63 12.30 -30.70
N ALA A 212 18.74 11.68 -29.52
CA ALA A 212 19.51 10.46 -29.33
C ALA A 212 18.85 9.21 -29.95
N THR A 213 17.53 9.12 -29.90
CA THR A 213 16.79 7.87 -30.16
C THR A 213 15.85 7.91 -31.36
N GLY A 214 15.32 9.08 -31.71
CA GLY A 214 14.24 9.26 -32.68
C GLY A 214 12.85 8.86 -32.16
N PHE A 215 12.70 8.50 -30.89
CA PHE A 215 11.42 8.07 -30.31
C PHE A 215 10.51 9.25 -30.00
N THR A 216 9.21 8.99 -29.89
CA THR A 216 8.27 9.99 -29.36
C THR A 216 8.63 10.30 -27.90
N VAL A 217 8.71 11.58 -27.53
CA VAL A 217 9.06 12.01 -26.17
C VAL A 217 8.01 12.97 -25.61
N LYS A 218 7.48 12.69 -24.43
CA LYS A 218 6.58 13.58 -23.68
C LYS A 218 7.31 14.31 -22.57
N VAL A 219 7.12 15.63 -22.51
CA VAL A 219 7.62 16.52 -21.45
C VAL A 219 6.59 16.57 -20.33
N ALA A 220 6.99 16.19 -19.12
CA ALA A 220 6.17 16.22 -17.92
C ALA A 220 6.28 17.53 -17.12
N PHE A 221 7.28 18.36 -17.41
CA PHE A 221 7.58 19.67 -16.78
C PHE A 221 8.11 19.65 -15.34
N ASP A 222 7.74 18.65 -14.53
CA ASP A 222 8.28 18.41 -13.19
C ASP A 222 8.10 16.94 -12.75
N CYS A 223 8.89 16.51 -11.77
CA CYS A 223 8.86 15.16 -11.19
C CYS A 223 7.48 14.75 -10.62
N GLY A 224 6.71 15.70 -10.10
CA GLY A 224 5.36 15.46 -9.56
C GLY A 224 4.32 15.14 -10.64
N ASN A 225 4.64 15.43 -11.90
CA ASN A 225 3.76 15.25 -13.05
C ASN A 225 4.13 14.02 -13.92
N LEU A 226 5.25 13.34 -13.62
CA LEU A 226 5.68 12.12 -14.34
C LEU A 226 4.61 11.02 -14.32
N ALA A 227 4.04 10.70 -13.16
CA ALA A 227 3.04 9.63 -13.05
C ALA A 227 1.71 9.93 -13.78
N PRO A 228 1.10 11.14 -13.64
CA PRO A 228 -0.04 11.53 -14.46
C PRO A 228 0.23 11.44 -15.97
N VAL A 229 1.39 11.91 -16.43
CA VAL A 229 1.76 11.87 -17.86
C VAL A 229 2.03 10.44 -18.33
N ALA A 230 2.63 9.59 -17.50
CA ALA A 230 2.80 8.17 -17.80
C ALA A 230 1.46 7.44 -17.97
N GLY A 231 0.52 7.66 -17.06
CA GLY A 231 -0.83 7.09 -17.19
C GLY A 231 -1.55 7.55 -18.46
N ALA A 232 -1.44 8.84 -18.82
CA ALA A 232 -1.98 9.37 -20.06
C ALA A 232 -1.29 8.75 -21.29
N ALA A 233 0.05 8.64 -21.29
CA ALA A 233 0.81 8.02 -22.36
C ALA A 233 0.44 6.55 -22.56
N ARG A 234 0.21 5.77 -21.49
CA ARG A 234 -0.26 4.38 -21.60
C ARG A 234 -1.67 4.28 -22.19
N SER A 235 -2.52 5.26 -21.92
CA SER A 235 -3.86 5.30 -22.50
C SER A 235 -3.82 5.67 -23.99
N GLU A 236 -2.94 6.59 -24.37
CA GLU A 236 -2.75 7.07 -25.74
C GLU A 236 -1.98 6.06 -26.62
N PHE A 237 -1.00 5.36 -26.04
CA PHE A 237 -0.14 4.37 -26.68
C PHE A 237 -0.18 3.03 -25.93
N PRO A 238 -1.27 2.23 -26.06
CA PRO A 238 -1.46 1.01 -25.26
C PRO A 238 -0.33 -0.02 -25.43
N ASP A 239 0.17 -0.20 -26.65
CA ASP A 239 1.15 -1.23 -27.01
C ASP A 239 2.60 -0.73 -27.01
N ALA A 240 2.84 0.57 -26.78
CA ALA A 240 4.19 1.13 -26.81
C ALA A 240 5.02 0.71 -25.58
N GLN A 241 6.33 0.61 -25.77
CA GLN A 241 7.27 0.53 -24.64
C GLN A 241 7.43 1.93 -24.04
N ILE A 242 6.87 2.14 -22.86
CA ILE A 242 6.94 3.44 -22.17
C ILE A 242 8.19 3.48 -21.32
N ILE A 243 9.06 4.46 -21.53
CA ILE A 243 10.31 4.63 -20.79
C ILE A 243 10.22 5.94 -20.03
N VAL A 244 10.41 5.91 -18.71
CA VAL A 244 10.49 7.13 -17.90
C VAL A 244 11.96 7.46 -17.67
N ALA A 245 12.41 8.58 -18.22
CA ALA A 245 13.75 9.10 -18.05
C ALA A 245 13.83 9.91 -16.75
N ALA A 246 14.62 9.43 -15.80
CA ALA A 246 14.82 10.05 -14.50
C ALA A 246 15.86 11.18 -14.57
N ASP A 247 15.65 12.22 -13.76
CA ASP A 247 16.72 13.11 -13.35
C ASP A 247 17.38 12.49 -12.09
N ASP A 248 18.70 12.29 -12.13
CA ASP A 248 19.46 11.72 -11.01
C ASP A 248 19.95 12.83 -10.07
N ASP A 249 19.03 13.31 -9.24
CA ASP A 249 19.27 14.32 -8.19
C ASP A 249 20.00 13.70 -6.98
N CYS A 250 21.13 13.03 -7.20
CA CYS A 250 21.85 12.25 -6.19
C CYS A 250 22.29 13.06 -4.94
N ARG A 251 22.25 14.40 -5.02
CA ARG A 251 22.60 15.33 -3.93
C ARG A 251 21.39 15.79 -3.10
N THR A 252 20.18 15.51 -3.55
CA THR A 252 18.93 15.83 -2.85
C THR A 252 18.49 14.64 -2.02
N VAL A 253 18.15 14.86 -0.74
CA VAL A 253 17.68 13.80 0.15
C VAL A 253 16.45 13.12 -0.46
N GLY A 254 16.52 11.81 -0.63
CA GLY A 254 15.44 10.99 -1.20
C GLY A 254 15.37 10.96 -2.74
N ASN A 255 16.31 11.62 -3.44
CA ASN A 255 16.39 11.68 -4.91
C ASN A 255 15.00 11.70 -5.60
N PRO A 256 14.23 12.79 -5.44
CA PRO A 256 12.83 12.82 -5.87
C PRO A 256 12.65 12.56 -7.38
N GLY A 257 13.55 13.04 -8.23
CA GLY A 257 13.52 12.79 -9.68
C GLY A 257 13.57 11.28 -9.99
N LEU A 258 14.55 10.57 -9.43
CA LEU A 258 14.66 9.12 -9.59
C LEU A 258 13.48 8.35 -8.98
N THR A 259 13.07 8.71 -7.76
CA THR A 259 11.98 8.02 -7.05
C THR A 259 10.66 8.18 -7.81
N LYS A 260 10.32 9.40 -8.25
CA LYS A 260 9.07 9.66 -8.98
C LYS A 260 9.07 9.06 -10.38
N ALA A 261 10.23 9.05 -11.06
CA ALA A 261 10.38 8.37 -12.33
C ALA A 261 10.19 6.85 -12.20
N SER A 262 10.73 6.25 -11.13
CA SER A 262 10.57 4.83 -10.81
C SER A 262 9.11 4.47 -10.54
N ASP A 263 8.44 5.24 -9.67
CA ASP A 263 7.02 5.08 -9.36
C ASP A 263 6.14 5.20 -10.63
N ALA A 264 6.44 6.19 -11.48
CA ALA A 264 5.72 6.43 -12.72
C ALA A 264 5.90 5.29 -13.73
N ALA A 265 7.13 4.77 -13.87
CA ALA A 265 7.42 3.64 -14.75
C ALA A 265 6.70 2.37 -14.28
N ALA A 266 6.82 2.02 -13.00
CA ALA A 266 6.16 0.84 -12.42
C ALA A 266 4.63 0.92 -12.55
N GLY A 267 4.05 2.11 -12.32
CA GLY A 267 2.60 2.33 -12.41
C GLY A 267 1.99 2.04 -13.78
N VAL A 268 2.79 2.02 -14.86
CA VAL A 268 2.33 1.78 -16.23
C VAL A 268 2.96 0.54 -16.88
N GLY A 269 3.66 -0.29 -16.10
CA GLY A 269 4.47 -1.41 -16.61
C GLY A 269 5.50 -0.94 -17.64
N GLY A 270 6.06 0.26 -17.42
CA GLY A 270 7.06 0.90 -18.25
C GLY A 270 8.49 0.61 -17.76
N TYR A 271 9.46 1.15 -18.47
CA TYR A 271 10.90 1.02 -18.22
C TYR A 271 11.41 2.28 -17.52
N ILE A 272 12.51 2.16 -16.79
CA ILE A 272 13.20 3.34 -16.22
C ILE A 272 14.57 3.49 -16.88
N ALA A 273 14.88 4.72 -17.31
CA ALA A 273 16.19 5.08 -17.80
C ALA A 273 16.82 6.13 -16.88
N ILE A 274 18.07 5.88 -16.47
CA ILE A 274 18.82 6.74 -15.55
C ILE A 274 20.10 7.19 -16.27
N PRO A 275 20.48 8.48 -16.22
CA PRO A 275 21.70 8.95 -16.86
C PRO A 275 22.94 8.41 -16.11
N ASP A 276 23.78 7.66 -16.83
CA ASP A 276 25.06 7.18 -16.32
C ASP A 276 26.21 8.12 -16.71
N PHE A 277 26.76 8.83 -15.72
CA PHE A 277 27.88 9.76 -15.89
C PHE A 277 29.25 9.12 -15.61
N GLY A 278 29.30 7.85 -15.20
CA GLY A 278 30.52 7.16 -14.79
C GLY A 278 31.23 7.79 -13.58
N GLU A 279 32.49 7.39 -13.37
CA GLU A 279 33.32 7.86 -12.24
C GLU A 279 33.69 9.35 -12.34
N SER A 280 33.60 9.94 -13.53
CA SER A 280 33.96 11.34 -13.81
C SER A 280 32.75 12.29 -13.89
N ARG A 281 31.68 12.04 -13.12
CA ARG A 281 30.47 12.87 -13.11
C ARG A 281 30.77 14.35 -12.85
N PRO A 282 30.39 15.28 -13.75
CA PRO A 282 30.54 16.70 -13.53
C PRO A 282 29.74 17.20 -12.32
N GLU A 283 30.24 18.25 -11.67
CA GLU A 283 29.55 18.85 -10.55
C GLU A 283 28.20 19.46 -10.97
N GLY A 284 27.12 18.99 -10.35
CA GLY A 284 25.75 19.49 -10.60
C GLY A 284 25.05 18.87 -11.80
N ALA A 285 25.65 17.87 -12.47
CA ALA A 285 25.02 17.14 -13.55
C ALA A 285 23.99 16.15 -13.00
N THR A 286 22.74 16.25 -13.46
CA THR A 286 21.62 15.42 -12.97
C THR A 286 20.81 14.79 -14.09
N ASP A 287 20.69 15.43 -15.25
CA ASP A 287 19.77 15.01 -16.31
C ASP A 287 20.47 14.44 -17.57
N PHE A 288 19.69 13.85 -18.48
CA PHE A 288 20.22 13.33 -19.75
C PHE A 288 20.81 14.40 -20.69
N ASN A 289 20.41 15.67 -20.55
CA ASN A 289 21.01 16.75 -21.32
C ASN A 289 22.44 17.03 -20.83
N ASP A 290 22.66 17.07 -19.52
CA ASP A 290 24.00 17.18 -18.94
C ASP A 290 24.87 15.98 -19.35
N LEU A 291 24.30 14.76 -19.41
CA LEU A 291 25.01 13.58 -19.89
C LEU A 291 25.43 13.73 -21.36
N ALA A 292 24.55 14.21 -22.23
CA ALA A 292 24.91 14.47 -23.63
C ALA A 292 26.02 15.52 -23.76
N ARG A 293 26.01 16.55 -22.89
CA ARG A 293 27.06 17.58 -22.85
C ARG A 293 28.39 17.04 -22.36
N HIS A 294 28.38 16.07 -21.46
CA HIS A 294 29.58 15.48 -20.86
C HIS A 294 30.18 14.35 -21.70
N ALA A 295 29.36 13.36 -22.08
CA ALA A 295 29.79 12.10 -22.70
C ALA A 295 29.26 11.91 -24.13
N GLY A 296 28.50 12.87 -24.65
CA GLY A 296 27.95 12.84 -26.01
C GLY A 296 26.61 12.11 -26.13
N ILE A 297 25.96 12.29 -27.28
CA ILE A 297 24.61 11.76 -27.54
C ILE A 297 24.57 10.21 -27.58
N ALA A 298 25.70 9.57 -27.89
CA ALA A 298 25.81 8.11 -27.89
C ALA A 298 25.65 7.52 -26.48
N ALA A 299 26.18 8.19 -25.45
CA ALA A 299 26.03 7.75 -24.06
C ALA A 299 24.56 7.79 -23.60
N VAL A 300 23.81 8.81 -24.02
CA VAL A 300 22.36 8.90 -23.79
C VAL A 300 21.64 7.72 -24.43
N ARG A 301 21.95 7.41 -25.70
CA ARG A 301 21.36 6.26 -26.40
C ARG A 301 21.63 4.95 -25.65
N SER A 302 22.87 4.72 -25.22
CA SER A 302 23.24 3.51 -24.49
C SER A 302 22.46 3.33 -23.18
N CYS A 303 22.19 4.41 -22.45
CA CYS A 303 21.37 4.34 -21.24
C CYS A 303 19.91 3.91 -21.53
N ILE A 304 19.36 4.36 -22.67
CA ILE A 304 18.01 3.98 -23.10
C ILE A 304 17.96 2.53 -23.58
N GLU A 305 18.98 2.09 -24.32
CA GLU A 305 19.11 0.70 -24.76
C GLU A 305 19.27 -0.24 -23.56
N LEU A 306 20.11 0.11 -22.59
CA LEU A 306 20.28 -0.64 -21.34
C LEU A 306 18.96 -0.76 -20.56
N ALA A 307 18.19 0.33 -20.44
CA ALA A 307 16.89 0.30 -19.79
C ALA A 307 15.94 -0.72 -20.45
N LEU A 308 15.97 -0.82 -21.79
CA LEU A 308 15.16 -1.78 -22.53
C LEU A 308 15.66 -3.23 -22.40
N GLU A 309 16.96 -3.44 -22.27
CA GLU A 309 17.57 -4.75 -22.01
C GLU A 309 17.25 -5.27 -20.60
N VAL A 310 17.26 -4.38 -19.60
CA VAL A 310 16.95 -4.71 -18.19
C VAL A 310 15.49 -5.17 -18.02
N GLY A 311 14.57 -4.67 -18.84
CA GLY A 311 13.15 -5.02 -18.77
C GLY A 311 12.29 -3.96 -18.06
N PRO A 312 10.95 -4.11 -18.09
CA PRO A 312 10.05 -3.14 -17.49
C PRO A 312 10.20 -3.12 -15.97
N ALA A 313 10.06 -1.94 -15.38
CA ALA A 313 9.93 -1.75 -13.94
C ALA A 313 8.74 -2.57 -13.44
N SER A 314 9.02 -3.61 -12.66
CA SER A 314 8.02 -4.53 -12.16
C SER A 314 7.20 -3.88 -11.03
N THR A 315 5.91 -4.17 -10.99
CA THR A 315 5.05 -3.91 -9.82
C THR A 315 5.22 -4.98 -8.73
N ASP A 316 6.09 -5.96 -8.96
CA ASP A 316 6.42 -6.96 -7.96
C ASP A 316 7.29 -6.32 -6.89
N ALA A 317 6.87 -6.50 -5.64
CA ALA A 317 7.50 -5.93 -4.47
C ALA A 317 9.00 -6.33 -4.38
N GLY A 318 9.88 -5.48 -4.91
CA GLY A 318 11.30 -5.44 -4.64
C GLY A 318 12.06 -6.72 -4.98
N GLU A 319 12.38 -6.93 -6.26
CA GLU A 319 13.55 -7.73 -6.61
C GLU A 319 14.80 -6.89 -6.41
N PHE A 320 15.58 -7.22 -5.37
CA PHE A 320 16.99 -6.85 -5.31
C PHE A 320 17.64 -7.35 -6.61
N GLY A 321 18.27 -6.44 -7.36
CA GLY A 321 18.96 -6.77 -8.61
C GLY A 321 19.91 -7.95 -8.45
N GLU A 322 20.25 -8.58 -9.58
CA GLU A 322 20.92 -9.88 -9.76
C GLU A 322 22.29 -10.13 -9.07
N ARG A 323 22.66 -9.46 -7.98
CA ARG A 323 23.89 -9.73 -7.21
C ARG A 323 23.70 -9.55 -5.69
N ALA A 324 23.44 -10.64 -4.95
CA ALA A 324 23.22 -10.57 -3.50
C ALA A 324 24.14 -11.45 -2.62
N HIS A 325 25.33 -11.81 -3.10
CA HIS A 325 26.35 -12.45 -2.26
C HIS A 325 27.25 -11.41 -1.58
N VAL A 326 27.07 -11.20 -0.27
CA VAL A 326 27.82 -10.17 0.47
C VAL A 326 29.05 -10.77 1.14
N SER A 327 30.23 -10.49 0.60
CA SER A 327 31.50 -10.76 1.28
C SER A 327 31.79 -9.65 2.29
N PHE A 328 32.15 -10.01 3.53
CA PHE A 328 32.35 -9.06 4.62
C PHE A 328 33.50 -9.52 5.51
N GLY A 329 34.54 -8.69 5.69
CA GLY A 329 35.72 -9.06 6.48
C GLY A 329 36.38 -10.37 6.00
N PRO A 330 36.57 -11.38 6.88
CA PRO A 330 37.15 -12.68 6.50
C PRO A 330 36.14 -13.61 5.80
N TYR A 331 34.88 -13.20 5.63
CA TYR A 331 33.85 -14.02 5.02
C TYR A 331 33.78 -13.80 3.51
N ARG A 332 33.63 -14.89 2.75
CA ARG A 332 33.45 -14.88 1.29
C ARG A 332 32.12 -15.54 0.97
N SER A 333 31.23 -14.82 0.29
CA SER A 333 29.95 -15.32 -0.18
C SER A 333 29.95 -15.38 -1.70
N GLY A 334 29.37 -16.43 -2.27
CA GLY A 334 29.22 -16.61 -3.71
C GLY A 334 28.31 -17.79 -4.06
N PRO A 335 28.20 -18.15 -5.36
CA PRO A 335 27.35 -19.25 -5.83
C PRO A 335 27.76 -20.63 -5.28
N ALA A 336 28.99 -20.77 -4.78
CA ALA A 336 29.47 -22.00 -4.15
C ALA A 336 29.12 -22.09 -2.64
N GLY A 337 28.58 -21.03 -2.06
CA GLY A 337 28.24 -20.95 -0.64
C GLY A 337 29.01 -19.86 0.12
N LEU A 338 28.80 -19.85 1.43
CA LEU A 338 29.46 -18.94 2.36
C LEU A 338 30.65 -19.66 3.01
N SER A 339 31.82 -19.02 3.01
CA SER A 339 33.03 -19.54 3.64
C SER A 339 33.72 -18.49 4.52
N TYR A 340 34.48 -18.97 5.51
CA TYR A 340 35.41 -18.18 6.31
C TYR A 340 36.84 -18.43 5.84
N VAL A 341 37.56 -17.35 5.52
CA VAL A 341 38.98 -17.36 5.17
C VAL A 341 39.78 -16.94 6.40
N ASP A 342 40.61 -17.85 6.91
CA ASP A 342 41.49 -17.55 8.04
C ASP A 342 42.55 -16.51 7.60
N PRO A 343 42.94 -15.55 8.46
CA PRO A 343 44.03 -14.62 8.14
C PRO A 343 45.37 -15.31 7.89
N ASP A 344 45.53 -16.53 8.43
CA ASP A 344 46.67 -17.40 8.19
C ASP A 344 46.54 -18.10 6.82
N PRO A 345 47.41 -17.77 5.84
CA PRO A 345 47.28 -18.27 4.47
C PRO A 345 47.58 -19.77 4.33
N GLU A 346 48.16 -20.41 5.36
CA GLU A 346 48.39 -21.86 5.38
C GLU A 346 47.14 -22.67 5.74
N LYS A 347 46.06 -22.01 6.19
CA LYS A 347 44.83 -22.69 6.58
C LYS A 347 43.81 -22.66 5.45
N ASP A 348 43.23 -23.82 5.18
CA ASP A 348 42.14 -23.95 4.22
C ASP A 348 40.89 -23.16 4.67
N PRO A 349 40.16 -22.55 3.71
CA PRO A 349 38.88 -21.92 3.98
C PRO A 349 37.87 -22.89 4.61
N VAL A 350 37.13 -22.42 5.60
CA VAL A 350 36.10 -23.21 6.29
C VAL A 350 34.75 -22.93 5.64
N ALA A 351 34.14 -23.93 5.01
CA ALA A 351 32.76 -23.83 4.50
C ALA A 351 31.77 -23.67 5.67
N LEU A 352 30.85 -22.70 5.54
CA LEU A 352 29.87 -22.34 6.58
C LEU A 352 28.45 -22.77 6.21
N SER A 353 28.03 -22.48 4.99
CA SER A 353 26.72 -22.83 4.46
C SER A 353 26.73 -22.94 2.93
N GLY A 354 25.63 -23.45 2.36
CA GLY A 354 25.30 -23.25 0.96
C GLY A 354 25.08 -21.77 0.61
N PRO A 355 24.74 -21.45 -0.65
CA PRO A 355 24.54 -20.08 -1.10
C PRO A 355 23.46 -19.38 -0.27
N ILE A 356 23.85 -18.29 0.37
CA ILE A 356 22.97 -17.42 1.13
C ILE A 356 23.23 -15.97 0.75
N GLU A 357 22.16 -15.27 0.46
CA GLU A 357 22.13 -13.87 0.07
C GLU A 357 21.68 -13.02 1.26
N VAL A 358 22.28 -11.85 1.43
CA VAL A 358 21.89 -10.86 2.43
C VAL A 358 21.35 -9.65 1.69
N LEU A 359 20.04 -9.48 1.73
CA LEU A 359 19.33 -8.52 0.89
C LEU A 359 19.24 -7.14 1.54
N ALA A 360 18.91 -7.10 2.83
CA ALA A 360 18.71 -5.86 3.58
C ALA A 360 18.98 -6.06 5.07
N GLU A 361 19.27 -4.96 5.80
CA GLU A 361 19.06 -4.98 7.25
C GLU A 361 17.58 -4.76 7.55
N THR A 362 17.04 -5.52 8.50
CA THR A 362 15.65 -5.40 8.91
C THR A 362 15.50 -4.63 10.22
N ARG A 363 14.38 -3.93 10.38
CA ARG A 363 13.95 -3.34 11.65
C ARG A 363 12.43 -3.40 11.81
N ASP A 364 11.93 -3.38 13.04
CA ASP A 364 10.51 -3.10 13.27
C ASP A 364 10.18 -1.61 13.08
N ALA A 365 8.89 -1.27 13.17
CA ALA A 365 8.41 0.11 12.98
C ALA A 365 8.95 1.10 14.03
N ALA A 366 9.40 0.62 15.19
CA ALA A 366 9.97 1.46 16.26
C ALA A 366 11.50 1.58 16.16
N GLY A 367 12.14 0.78 15.30
CA GLY A 367 13.59 0.68 15.24
C GLY A 367 14.20 -0.03 16.46
N GLU A 368 13.41 -0.83 17.17
CA GLU A 368 13.82 -1.52 18.41
C GLU A 368 14.27 -2.96 18.16
N SER A 369 13.70 -3.63 17.15
CA SER A 369 14.05 -5.02 16.79
C SER A 369 14.78 -5.10 15.46
N TRP A 370 16.11 -5.28 15.50
CA TRP A 370 16.96 -5.34 14.30
C TRP A 370 17.32 -6.76 13.86
N GLY A 371 17.47 -6.94 12.56
CA GLY A 371 17.77 -8.22 11.94
C GLY A 371 18.45 -8.09 10.58
N VAL A 372 18.46 -9.18 9.83
CA VAL A 372 18.89 -9.24 8.43
C VAL A 372 17.87 -10.02 7.62
N LEU A 373 17.56 -9.53 6.43
CA LEU A 373 16.76 -10.24 5.45
C LEU A 373 17.69 -11.12 4.62
N VAL A 374 17.49 -12.44 4.71
CA VAL A 374 18.29 -13.42 3.99
C VAL A 374 17.45 -14.17 2.96
N ARG A 375 18.08 -14.57 1.85
CA ARG A 375 17.50 -15.41 0.81
C ARG A 375 18.40 -16.60 0.50
N TRP A 376 17.81 -17.75 0.25
CA TRP A 376 18.53 -18.94 -0.21
C TRP A 376 17.64 -19.81 -1.09
N ARG A 377 18.23 -20.81 -1.74
CA ARG A 377 17.51 -21.87 -2.43
C ARG A 377 17.65 -23.18 -1.69
N ASP A 378 16.57 -23.94 -1.57
CA ASP A 378 16.61 -25.29 -1.02
C ASP A 378 17.10 -26.32 -2.05
N HIS A 379 17.15 -27.58 -1.65
CA HIS A 379 17.58 -28.69 -2.50
C HIS A 379 16.64 -28.97 -3.70
N ASP A 380 15.43 -28.43 -3.69
CA ASP A 380 14.44 -28.52 -4.77
C ASP A 380 14.40 -27.23 -5.62
N ASP A 381 15.43 -26.37 -5.50
CA ASP A 381 15.57 -25.06 -6.18
C ASP A 381 14.44 -24.07 -5.84
N ARG A 382 13.75 -24.24 -4.71
CA ARG A 382 12.75 -23.29 -4.24
C ARG A 382 13.44 -22.16 -3.48
N THR A 383 13.10 -20.93 -3.84
CA THR A 383 13.58 -19.74 -3.15
C THR A 383 12.86 -19.56 -1.82
N HIS A 384 13.65 -19.35 -0.77
CA HIS A 384 13.18 -18.99 0.56
C HIS A 384 13.73 -17.63 0.94
N GLU A 385 12.92 -16.84 1.63
CA GLU A 385 13.32 -15.58 2.23
C GLU A 385 12.90 -15.52 3.69
N TRP A 386 13.74 -14.89 4.51
CA TRP A 386 13.46 -14.75 5.93
C TRP A 386 14.05 -13.47 6.53
N ALA A 387 13.20 -12.68 7.20
CA ALA A 387 13.65 -11.66 8.15
C ALA A 387 14.19 -12.35 9.40
N LEU A 388 15.49 -12.65 9.42
CA LEU A 388 16.18 -13.25 10.55
C LEU A 388 16.36 -12.20 11.66
N PRO A 389 15.73 -12.36 12.84
CA PRO A 389 15.96 -11.45 13.96
C PRO A 389 17.35 -11.70 14.54
N ARG A 390 18.23 -10.70 14.62
CA ARG A 390 19.59 -10.91 15.16
C ARG A 390 19.58 -11.37 16.62
N ALA A 391 18.53 -11.07 17.38
CA ALA A 391 18.32 -11.60 18.72
C ALA A 391 18.27 -13.15 18.75
N SER A 392 17.84 -13.81 17.68
CA SER A 392 17.84 -15.28 17.56
C SER A 392 19.24 -15.89 17.38
N LEU A 393 20.25 -15.05 17.12
CA LEU A 393 21.66 -15.43 17.05
C LEU A 393 22.35 -15.34 18.42
N ALA A 394 21.67 -14.85 19.46
CA ALA A 394 22.23 -14.76 20.81
C ALA A 394 22.59 -16.15 21.35
N GLY A 395 23.59 -16.20 22.24
CA GLY A 395 24.12 -17.46 22.75
C GLY A 395 24.83 -18.26 21.65
N ASP A 396 24.40 -19.49 21.40
CA ASP A 396 25.01 -20.35 20.39
C ASP A 396 24.34 -20.22 19.00
N GLY A 397 23.26 -19.45 18.85
CA GLY A 397 22.52 -19.28 17.59
C GLY A 397 21.80 -20.53 17.07
N ALA A 398 21.46 -21.50 17.93
CA ALA A 398 20.80 -22.74 17.53
C ALA A 398 19.42 -22.51 16.87
N ASP A 399 18.62 -21.56 17.38
CA ASP A 399 17.28 -21.29 16.85
C ASP A 399 17.33 -20.78 15.40
N ALA A 400 18.23 -19.84 15.10
CA ALA A 400 18.43 -19.33 13.75
C ALA A 400 18.91 -20.42 12.80
N ARG A 401 19.89 -21.24 13.22
CA ARG A 401 20.38 -22.36 12.39
C ARG A 401 19.29 -23.40 12.12
N ARG A 402 18.48 -23.73 13.12
CA ARG A 402 17.37 -24.67 12.95
C ARG A 402 16.37 -24.17 11.91
N ALA A 403 15.98 -22.89 11.98
CA ALA A 403 15.08 -22.30 10.99
C ALA A 403 15.65 -22.32 9.57
N LEU A 404 16.95 -22.01 9.40
CA LEU A 404 17.61 -22.08 8.10
C LEU A 404 17.67 -23.52 7.55
N MET A 405 18.00 -24.50 8.40
CA MET A 405 18.03 -25.92 8.03
C MET A 405 16.63 -26.46 7.70
N ASP A 406 15.60 -26.06 8.46
CA ASP A 406 14.20 -26.46 8.22
C ASP A 406 13.73 -25.98 6.83
N GLY A 407 14.18 -24.82 6.38
CA GLY A 407 13.95 -24.32 5.02
C GLY A 407 14.95 -24.83 3.98
N GLY A 408 15.74 -25.85 4.28
CA GLY A 408 16.57 -26.56 3.30
C GLY A 408 17.93 -25.91 2.99
N LEU A 409 18.37 -24.90 3.75
CA LEU A 409 19.73 -24.38 3.60
C LEU A 409 20.74 -25.41 4.14
N TYR A 410 21.73 -25.79 3.32
CA TYR A 410 22.88 -26.53 3.82
C TYR A 410 23.66 -25.67 4.82
N VAL A 411 23.84 -26.16 6.05
CA VAL A 411 24.67 -25.53 7.09
C VAL A 411 25.72 -26.53 7.54
N ALA A 412 26.99 -26.14 7.48
CA ALA A 412 28.10 -27.02 7.80
C ALA A 412 28.08 -27.42 9.30
N PRO A 413 28.28 -28.71 9.64
CA PRO A 413 28.06 -29.21 11.00
C PRO A 413 29.21 -28.89 11.96
N GLY A 414 30.37 -28.43 11.48
CA GLY A 414 31.56 -28.21 12.31
C GLY A 414 31.39 -27.08 13.33
N ARG A 415 31.99 -27.20 14.53
CA ARG A 415 31.93 -26.15 15.57
C ARG A 415 32.38 -24.78 15.05
N LYS A 416 33.57 -24.74 14.43
CA LYS A 416 34.14 -23.52 13.83
C LYS A 416 33.18 -22.93 12.77
N ALA A 417 32.56 -23.77 11.95
CA ALA A 417 31.60 -23.32 10.95
C ALA A 417 30.34 -22.70 11.56
N ARG A 418 29.78 -23.30 12.61
CA ARG A 418 28.62 -22.76 13.33
C ARG A 418 28.92 -21.41 13.98
N GLU A 419 30.06 -21.29 14.64
CA GLU A 419 30.50 -20.05 15.28
C GLU A 419 30.67 -18.92 14.25
N HIS A 420 31.30 -19.21 13.11
CA HIS A 420 31.52 -18.25 12.03
C HIS A 420 30.25 -17.88 11.25
N LEU A 421 29.32 -18.83 11.04
CA LEU A 421 28.02 -18.52 10.41
C LEU A 421 27.21 -17.56 11.29
N THR A 422 27.13 -17.83 12.60
CA THR A 422 26.48 -16.93 13.56
C THR A 422 27.15 -15.56 13.56
N ALA A 423 28.49 -15.51 13.58
CA ALA A 423 29.24 -14.26 13.55
C ALA A 423 29.00 -13.47 12.26
N TYR A 424 28.98 -14.11 11.09
CA TYR A 424 28.67 -13.47 9.81
C TYR A 424 27.26 -12.84 9.84
N LEU A 425 26.22 -13.61 10.16
CA LEU A 425 24.83 -13.11 10.18
C LEU A 425 24.60 -11.99 11.21
N ALA A 426 25.32 -12.02 12.33
CA ALA A 426 25.26 -10.96 13.34
C ALA A 426 25.98 -9.66 12.91
N SER A 427 27.02 -9.77 12.08
CA SER A 427 27.93 -8.65 11.78
C SER A 427 27.83 -8.09 10.36
N VAL A 428 27.31 -8.86 9.40
CA VAL A 428 27.15 -8.43 8.00
C VAL A 428 26.37 -7.12 7.93
N ARG A 429 26.78 -6.21 7.05
CA ARG A 429 26.12 -4.93 6.82
C ARG A 429 25.84 -4.77 5.33
N VAL A 430 24.66 -4.27 5.03
CA VAL A 430 24.22 -3.90 3.68
C VAL A 430 23.56 -2.52 3.73
N GLY A 431 23.64 -1.78 2.63
CA GLY A 431 23.06 -0.43 2.54
C GLY A 431 21.53 -0.45 2.60
N GLU A 432 20.93 -1.51 2.05
CA GLU A 432 19.48 -1.62 1.93
C GLU A 432 18.77 -1.85 3.27
N ARG A 433 17.50 -1.43 3.32
CA ARG A 433 16.64 -1.49 4.50
C ARG A 433 15.30 -2.13 4.20
N ALA A 434 14.84 -2.94 5.12
CA ALA A 434 13.52 -3.54 5.09
C ALA A 434 12.84 -3.44 6.46
N ARG A 435 11.51 -3.43 6.47
CA ARG A 435 10.68 -3.45 7.66
C ARG A 435 10.22 -4.86 7.95
N ALA A 436 10.56 -5.35 9.14
CA ALA A 436 10.12 -6.63 9.66
C ALA A 436 8.91 -6.43 10.57
N VAL A 437 7.78 -7.05 10.24
CA VAL A 437 6.54 -6.94 11.03
C VAL A 437 6.20 -8.26 11.71
N SER A 438 5.67 -8.21 12.93
CA SER A 438 5.39 -9.43 13.72
C SER A 438 4.03 -10.07 13.44
N ARG A 439 3.17 -9.40 12.67
CA ARG A 439 1.80 -9.86 12.36
C ARG A 439 1.46 -9.61 10.89
N MET A 440 0.48 -10.34 10.39
CA MET A 440 -0.11 -10.08 9.08
C MET A 440 -1.04 -8.86 9.11
N GLY A 441 -1.60 -8.54 7.94
CA GLY A 441 -2.59 -7.50 7.76
C GLY A 441 -1.97 -6.15 7.44
N TRP A 442 -2.67 -5.08 7.79
CA TRP A 442 -2.25 -3.73 7.47
C TRP A 442 -1.17 -3.20 8.39
N HIS A 443 -0.17 -2.58 7.78
CA HIS A 443 0.91 -1.87 8.44
C HIS A 443 1.10 -0.48 7.81
N PRO A 444 1.21 0.57 8.63
CA PRO A 444 1.53 1.90 8.12
C PRO A 444 2.96 1.93 7.58
N THR A 445 3.11 2.55 6.41
CA THR A 445 4.38 2.91 5.79
C THR A 445 4.48 4.43 5.71
N GLU A 446 5.64 4.97 5.36
CA GLU A 446 5.81 6.42 5.18
C GLU A 446 4.87 7.00 4.12
N THR A 447 4.45 6.16 3.17
CA THR A 447 3.72 6.56 1.96
C THR A 447 2.32 5.98 1.86
N GLY A 448 1.87 5.22 2.85
CA GLY A 448 0.51 4.71 2.91
C GLY A 448 0.37 3.48 3.81
N LEU A 449 -0.29 2.46 3.28
CA LEU A 449 -0.55 1.20 3.95
C LEU A 449 0.01 0.04 3.12
N ALA A 450 0.72 -0.86 3.77
CA ALA A 450 1.14 -2.14 3.22
C ALA A 450 0.33 -3.27 3.87
N TYR A 451 -0.22 -4.15 3.05
CA TYR A 451 -0.90 -5.37 3.48
C TYR A 451 0.06 -6.55 3.40
N VAL A 452 0.35 -7.19 4.52
CA VAL A 452 1.33 -8.28 4.63
C VAL A 452 0.62 -9.62 4.81
N LEU A 453 0.87 -10.54 3.89
CA LEU A 453 0.61 -11.98 3.98
C LEU A 453 1.91 -12.73 4.35
N PRO A 454 1.85 -14.03 4.70
CA PRO A 454 3.04 -14.81 5.03
C PRO A 454 4.07 -14.89 3.89
N ASP A 455 3.61 -14.79 2.65
CA ASP A 455 4.36 -15.04 1.42
C ASP A 455 4.25 -13.90 0.39
N ALA A 456 3.59 -12.79 0.74
CA ALA A 456 3.41 -11.65 -0.16
C ALA A 456 3.11 -10.35 0.59
N THR A 457 3.43 -9.22 -0.02
CA THR A 457 3.10 -7.88 0.48
C THR A 457 2.46 -7.06 -0.64
N TYR A 458 1.40 -6.30 -0.34
CA TYR A 458 0.65 -5.47 -1.30
C TYR A 458 0.58 -4.01 -0.81
N GLY A 459 0.55 -3.04 -1.72
CA GLY A 459 0.39 -1.61 -1.40
C GLY A 459 1.69 -0.82 -1.32
N ALA A 460 1.60 0.44 -0.88
CA ALA A 460 2.68 1.42 -1.01
C ALA A 460 3.88 1.07 -0.12
N VAL A 461 4.96 0.64 -0.76
CA VAL A 461 6.30 0.45 -0.18
C VAL A 461 7.30 1.24 -1.02
N ASN A 462 7.46 2.53 -0.71
CA ASN A 462 8.45 3.40 -1.36
C ASN A 462 9.85 2.98 -0.92
N GLY A 463 10.50 2.09 -1.66
CA GLY A 463 11.87 1.63 -1.39
C GLY A 463 12.06 0.84 -0.09
N GLU A 464 11.10 0.84 0.85
CA GLU A 464 11.16 0.07 2.09
C GLU A 464 10.33 -1.20 1.98
N ARG A 465 10.99 -2.34 1.78
CA ARG A 465 10.33 -3.66 1.73
C ARG A 465 9.73 -4.03 3.08
N VAL A 466 8.44 -4.32 3.17
CA VAL A 466 7.78 -4.78 4.41
C VAL A 466 7.52 -6.27 4.33
N LEU A 467 7.95 -7.05 5.32
CA LEU A 467 7.77 -8.50 5.34
C LEU A 467 7.47 -9.05 6.73
N LEU A 468 6.76 -10.18 6.77
CA LEU A 468 6.43 -10.87 8.00
C LEU A 468 7.68 -11.54 8.61
N GLN A 469 8.02 -11.13 9.83
CA GLN A 469 9.02 -11.77 10.67
C GLN A 469 8.38 -12.91 11.45
N SER A 470 8.30 -14.08 10.80
CA SER A 470 7.85 -15.32 11.43
C SER A 470 9.03 -16.13 11.97
N THR A 471 8.81 -16.89 13.04
CA THR A 471 9.76 -17.92 13.52
C THR A 471 9.73 -19.21 12.69
N SER A 472 8.76 -19.36 11.78
CA SER A 472 8.68 -20.47 10.83
C SER A 472 8.10 -19.99 9.50
N THR A 473 8.82 -20.23 8.40
CA THR A 473 8.43 -19.83 7.03
C THR A 473 7.56 -20.88 6.31
N LEU A 474 7.42 -22.09 6.85
CA LEU A 474 7.00 -23.27 6.05
C LEU A 474 5.52 -23.65 6.15
N ALA A 475 4.77 -23.20 7.16
CA ALA A 475 3.38 -23.62 7.34
C ALA A 475 2.43 -22.45 7.63
N HIS A 476 1.64 -22.05 6.63
CA HIS A 476 0.56 -21.07 6.79
C HIS A 476 -0.71 -21.48 6.03
N ALA A 477 -1.83 -20.83 6.38
CA ALA A 477 -3.16 -21.09 5.80
C ALA A 477 -3.34 -20.47 4.40
N PHE A 478 -2.58 -19.42 4.10
CA PHE A 478 -2.75 -18.53 2.94
C PHE A 478 -2.10 -19.05 1.65
N ARG A 479 -2.05 -20.37 1.46
CA ARG A 479 -1.53 -20.96 0.21
C ARG A 479 -2.48 -20.71 -0.95
N THR A 480 -1.96 -20.83 -2.18
CA THR A 480 -2.74 -20.75 -3.42
C THR A 480 -2.78 -22.10 -4.14
N ALA A 481 -3.86 -22.33 -4.89
CA ALA A 481 -3.95 -23.41 -5.87
C ALA A 481 -4.93 -23.03 -6.98
N GLY A 482 -4.59 -23.38 -8.22
CA GLY A 482 -5.32 -22.97 -9.42
C GLY A 482 -5.22 -21.48 -9.73
N THR A 483 -6.03 -21.03 -10.69
CA THR A 483 -6.10 -19.64 -11.15
C THR A 483 -7.32 -18.90 -10.60
N LEU A 484 -7.33 -17.57 -10.69
CA LEU A 484 -8.51 -16.77 -10.34
C LEU A 484 -9.72 -17.13 -11.20
N ALA A 485 -9.52 -17.34 -12.50
CA ALA A 485 -10.59 -17.68 -13.44
C ALA A 485 -11.23 -19.03 -13.09
N GLU A 486 -10.42 -20.04 -12.75
CA GLU A 486 -10.93 -21.33 -12.29
C GLU A 486 -11.70 -21.21 -10.97
N TRP A 487 -11.21 -20.40 -10.01
CA TRP A 487 -11.94 -20.14 -8.78
C TRP A 487 -13.29 -19.46 -9.06
N GLN A 488 -13.31 -18.46 -9.94
CA GLN A 488 -14.53 -17.77 -10.35
C GLN A 488 -15.53 -18.72 -11.01
N GLN A 489 -15.06 -19.59 -11.92
CA GLN A 489 -15.88 -20.56 -12.63
C GLN A 489 -16.43 -21.66 -11.71
N HIS A 490 -15.59 -22.23 -10.86
CA HIS A 490 -15.94 -23.44 -10.11
C HIS A 490 -16.48 -23.18 -8.70
N VAL A 491 -16.19 -22.01 -8.12
CA VAL A 491 -16.63 -21.64 -6.76
C VAL A 491 -17.58 -20.44 -6.81
N ALA A 492 -17.13 -19.29 -7.33
CA ALA A 492 -17.89 -18.04 -7.23
C ALA A 492 -19.20 -18.05 -8.02
N ALA A 493 -19.18 -18.54 -9.27
CA ALA A 493 -20.36 -18.63 -10.13
C ALA A 493 -21.48 -19.47 -9.48
N VAL A 494 -21.09 -20.50 -8.74
CA VAL A 494 -22.01 -21.40 -8.04
C VAL A 494 -22.56 -20.78 -6.74
N CYS A 495 -21.94 -19.71 -6.24
CA CYS A 495 -22.47 -18.95 -5.10
C CYS A 495 -23.61 -18.01 -5.49
N VAL A 496 -23.70 -17.60 -6.77
CA VAL A 496 -24.73 -16.67 -7.25
C VAL A 496 -26.13 -17.24 -6.99
N GLY A 497 -27.03 -16.41 -6.47
CA GLY A 497 -28.38 -16.82 -6.09
C GLY A 497 -28.50 -17.51 -4.73
N ASN A 498 -27.39 -17.81 -4.04
CA ASN A 498 -27.40 -18.43 -2.71
C ASN A 498 -26.94 -17.43 -1.63
N SER A 499 -27.86 -16.86 -0.83
CA SER A 499 -27.56 -15.75 0.09
C SER A 499 -26.52 -16.11 1.15
N ARG A 500 -26.56 -17.32 1.71
CA ARG A 500 -25.60 -17.76 2.74
C ARG A 500 -24.20 -17.94 2.16
N LEU A 501 -24.09 -18.40 0.90
CA LEU A 501 -22.79 -18.50 0.21
C LEU A 501 -22.24 -17.12 -0.15
N VAL A 502 -23.08 -16.24 -0.70
CA VAL A 502 -22.68 -14.86 -1.02
C VAL A 502 -22.22 -14.14 0.23
N MET A 503 -22.98 -14.22 1.33
CA MET A 503 -22.58 -13.64 2.62
C MET A 503 -21.21 -14.19 3.08
N ALA A 504 -21.01 -15.50 3.01
CA ALA A 504 -19.77 -16.15 3.43
C ALA A 504 -18.56 -15.67 2.61
N VAL A 505 -18.70 -15.53 1.29
CA VAL A 505 -17.67 -14.96 0.41
C VAL A 505 -17.45 -13.48 0.72
N SER A 506 -18.52 -12.70 0.93
CA SER A 506 -18.44 -11.29 1.28
C SER A 506 -17.70 -11.05 2.60
N CYS A 507 -17.89 -11.90 3.62
CA CYS A 507 -17.10 -11.81 4.86
C CYS A 507 -15.61 -11.90 4.59
N ALA A 508 -15.19 -12.74 3.63
CA ALA A 508 -13.78 -12.90 3.29
C ALA A 508 -13.17 -11.63 2.67
N PHE A 509 -13.91 -10.97 1.78
CA PHE A 509 -13.48 -9.71 1.15
C PHE A 509 -13.67 -8.48 2.03
N ALA A 510 -14.57 -8.54 3.01
CA ALA A 510 -14.79 -7.46 3.95
C ALA A 510 -13.70 -7.41 5.04
N ALA A 511 -13.05 -8.52 5.38
CA ALA A 511 -12.04 -8.53 6.44
C ALA A 511 -10.85 -7.58 6.16
N PRO A 512 -10.27 -7.50 4.95
CA PRO A 512 -9.24 -6.52 4.64
C PRO A 512 -9.73 -5.07 4.60
N LEU A 513 -11.03 -4.82 4.59
CA LEU A 513 -11.58 -3.46 4.57
C LEU A 513 -11.62 -2.83 5.97
N LEU A 514 -11.49 -3.62 7.03
CA LEU A 514 -11.70 -3.12 8.40
C LEU A 514 -10.72 -1.99 8.80
N GLU A 515 -9.42 -2.09 8.48
CA GLU A 515 -8.48 -0.99 8.76
C GLU A 515 -8.77 0.28 7.95
N PRO A 516 -8.87 0.24 6.60
CA PRO A 516 -9.25 1.43 5.84
C PRO A 516 -10.53 2.08 6.34
N MET A 517 -11.52 1.28 6.77
CA MET A 517 -12.82 1.77 7.24
C MET A 517 -12.81 2.19 8.72
N SER A 518 -11.72 1.95 9.45
CA SER A 518 -11.65 2.13 10.91
C SER A 518 -12.74 1.34 11.68
N GLU A 519 -13.06 0.14 11.18
CA GLU A 519 -14.04 -0.77 11.79
C GLU A 519 -13.37 -1.72 12.81
N GLU A 520 -14.16 -2.20 13.76
CA GLU A 520 -13.72 -3.15 14.78
C GLU A 520 -13.81 -4.62 14.31
N SER A 521 -13.30 -5.55 15.11
CA SER A 521 -13.52 -6.98 14.83
C SER A 521 -14.98 -7.36 15.07
N GLY A 522 -15.44 -8.38 14.36
CA GLY A 522 -16.78 -8.92 14.53
C GLY A 522 -16.90 -10.32 13.98
N GLY A 523 -18.04 -10.97 14.22
CA GLY A 523 -18.26 -12.31 13.70
C GLY A 523 -19.69 -12.59 13.29
N ILE A 524 -19.83 -13.62 12.47
CA ILE A 524 -21.11 -14.18 12.04
C ILE A 524 -21.10 -15.66 12.40
N ASN A 525 -22.14 -16.12 13.08
CA ASN A 525 -22.35 -17.53 13.39
C ASN A 525 -23.48 -18.09 12.53
N LEU A 526 -23.16 -19.03 11.65
CA LEU A 526 -24.17 -19.82 10.93
C LEU A 526 -24.77 -20.83 11.90
N ARG A 527 -26.02 -20.58 12.31
CA ARG A 527 -26.74 -21.42 13.26
C ARG A 527 -27.73 -22.34 12.57
N GLY A 528 -27.70 -23.62 12.87
CA GLY A 528 -28.75 -24.54 12.45
C GLY A 528 -28.40 -26.00 12.68
N ARG A 529 -29.35 -26.88 12.38
CA ARG A 529 -29.20 -28.33 12.57
C ARG A 529 -27.98 -28.90 11.83
N SER A 530 -27.46 -30.02 12.31
CA SER A 530 -26.51 -30.84 11.56
C SER A 530 -26.95 -31.07 10.11
N ARG A 531 -25.97 -31.13 9.19
CA ARG A 531 -26.17 -31.33 7.74
C ARG A 531 -26.95 -30.24 7.00
N SER A 532 -27.15 -29.05 7.58
CA SER A 532 -27.69 -27.88 6.84
C SER A 532 -26.70 -27.25 5.85
N GLY A 533 -25.44 -27.73 5.82
CA GLY A 533 -24.37 -27.29 4.91
C GLY A 533 -23.48 -26.15 5.43
N LYS A 534 -23.57 -25.78 6.72
CA LYS A 534 -22.73 -24.75 7.38
C LYS A 534 -21.24 -24.88 7.01
N SER A 535 -20.66 -26.06 7.19
CA SER A 535 -19.24 -26.31 6.90
C SER A 535 -18.90 -26.14 5.40
N THR A 536 -19.87 -26.29 4.50
CA THR A 536 -19.68 -25.96 3.07
C THR A 536 -19.50 -24.46 2.88
N ALA A 537 -20.34 -23.62 3.51
CA ALA A 537 -20.20 -22.17 3.46
C ALA A 537 -18.86 -21.70 4.07
N LEU A 538 -18.45 -22.31 5.18
CA LEU A 538 -17.14 -22.04 5.80
C LEU A 538 -15.97 -22.33 4.85
N ARG A 539 -16.02 -23.45 4.13
CA ARG A 539 -14.99 -23.82 3.13
C ARG A 539 -14.98 -22.88 1.93
N VAL A 540 -16.16 -22.48 1.45
CA VAL A 540 -16.29 -21.49 0.37
C VAL A 540 -15.66 -20.15 0.78
N ALA A 541 -15.99 -19.63 1.97
CA ALA A 541 -15.38 -18.41 2.49
C ALA A 541 -13.86 -18.54 2.64
N GLY A 542 -13.39 -19.63 3.26
CA GLY A 542 -11.98 -19.90 3.45
C GLY A 542 -11.19 -19.98 2.13
N SER A 543 -11.80 -20.51 1.07
CA SER A 543 -11.16 -20.62 -0.25
C SER A 543 -10.80 -19.27 -0.88
N VAL A 544 -11.43 -18.17 -0.46
CA VAL A 544 -11.05 -16.82 -0.89
C VAL A 544 -9.63 -16.50 -0.41
N CYS A 545 -9.34 -16.81 0.86
CA CYS A 545 -8.11 -16.45 1.54
C CYS A 545 -6.97 -17.46 1.35
N GLY A 546 -7.28 -18.76 1.33
CA GLY A 546 -6.27 -19.80 1.18
C GLY A 546 -6.79 -21.23 1.35
N GLY A 547 -5.89 -22.17 1.62
CA GLY A 547 -6.25 -23.59 1.72
C GLY A 547 -5.08 -24.57 1.88
N GLY A 548 -5.31 -25.80 1.42
CA GLY A 548 -4.38 -26.92 1.51
C GLY A 548 -4.42 -27.67 2.85
N GLY A 549 -3.85 -28.88 2.86
CA GLY A 549 -3.97 -29.83 3.97
C GLY A 549 -5.38 -30.40 4.11
N VAL A 550 -5.60 -31.25 5.13
CA VAL A 550 -6.86 -32.00 5.30
C VAL A 550 -8.05 -31.09 5.63
N ALA A 551 -7.82 -30.04 6.43
CA ALA A 551 -8.86 -29.11 6.88
C ALA A 551 -9.00 -27.86 6.00
N GLY A 552 -8.10 -27.64 5.04
CA GLY A 552 -8.05 -26.40 4.27
C GLY A 552 -7.78 -25.17 5.15
N PHE A 553 -8.51 -24.10 4.87
CA PHE A 553 -8.42 -22.84 5.61
C PHE A 553 -9.17 -22.85 6.95
N VAL A 554 -10.12 -23.78 7.13
CA VAL A 554 -11.00 -23.85 8.31
C VAL A 554 -10.22 -24.25 9.56
N ARG A 555 -10.53 -23.62 10.69
CA ARG A 555 -10.02 -23.96 12.02
C ARG A 555 -11.15 -24.46 12.91
N GLN A 556 -10.80 -25.15 13.98
CA GLN A 556 -11.79 -25.66 14.95
C GLN A 556 -11.89 -24.68 16.11
N TRP A 557 -13.10 -24.52 16.65
CA TRP A 557 -13.30 -23.80 17.91
C TRP A 557 -12.60 -24.48 19.09
N ARG A 558 -12.43 -25.81 19.04
CA ARG A 558 -11.75 -26.59 20.06
C ARG A 558 -10.24 -26.31 20.05
N ALA A 559 -9.83 -25.28 20.76
CA ALA A 559 -8.45 -24.89 20.97
C ALA A 559 -8.28 -24.22 22.34
N THR A 560 -7.05 -24.19 22.85
CA THR A 560 -6.75 -23.42 24.07
C THR A 560 -6.89 -21.92 23.78
N ALA A 561 -7.16 -21.10 24.80
CA ALA A 561 -7.22 -19.64 24.64
C ALA A 561 -5.96 -19.10 23.94
N ASN A 562 -4.77 -19.56 24.35
CA ASN A 562 -3.49 -19.18 23.73
C ASN A 562 -3.42 -19.61 22.25
N GLY A 563 -3.95 -20.80 21.92
CA GLY A 563 -4.02 -21.27 20.55
C GLY A 563 -4.93 -20.42 19.67
N LEU A 564 -6.06 -19.96 20.21
CA LEU A 564 -6.97 -19.05 19.52
C LEU A 564 -6.40 -17.63 19.41
N GLU A 565 -5.68 -17.12 20.42
CA GLU A 565 -4.95 -15.85 20.35
C GLU A 565 -3.94 -15.89 19.17
N ALA A 566 -3.09 -16.93 19.10
CA ALA A 566 -2.13 -17.09 18.02
C ALA A 566 -2.80 -17.28 16.66
N THR A 567 -3.94 -17.99 16.63
CA THR A 567 -4.72 -18.16 15.40
C THR A 567 -5.30 -16.83 14.92
N ALA A 568 -5.83 -16.00 15.82
CA ALA A 568 -6.41 -14.71 15.50
C ALA A 568 -5.34 -13.69 15.03
N GLU A 569 -4.19 -13.63 15.70
CA GLU A 569 -3.04 -12.83 15.25
C GLU A 569 -2.56 -13.27 13.86
N GLY A 570 -2.52 -14.58 13.62
CA GLY A 570 -2.24 -15.19 12.32
C GLY A 570 -3.37 -15.07 11.29
N HIS A 571 -4.43 -14.31 11.56
CA HIS A 571 -5.47 -13.92 10.60
C HIS A 571 -5.79 -12.42 10.67
N CYS A 572 -4.90 -11.59 11.24
CA CYS A 572 -5.14 -10.15 11.34
C CYS A 572 -5.40 -9.51 9.95
N ASP A 573 -6.46 -8.72 9.88
CA ASP A 573 -7.09 -8.11 8.70
C ASP A 573 -7.51 -9.11 7.60
N ALA A 574 -7.57 -10.40 7.93
CA ALA A 574 -8.08 -11.48 7.09
C ALA A 574 -9.25 -12.21 7.77
N LEU A 575 -9.97 -13.03 7.00
CA LEU A 575 -11.05 -13.85 7.54
C LEU A 575 -10.48 -14.91 8.48
N LEU A 576 -11.10 -15.09 9.65
CA LEU A 576 -10.91 -16.27 10.48
C LEU A 576 -12.12 -17.20 10.36
N VAL A 577 -11.92 -18.48 10.06
CA VAL A 577 -13.02 -19.44 9.93
C VAL A 577 -12.98 -20.47 11.05
N LEU A 578 -14.02 -20.54 11.87
CA LEU A 578 -14.12 -21.42 13.04
C LEU A 578 -15.32 -22.38 12.93
N ASP A 579 -15.05 -23.67 12.77
CA ASP A 579 -16.09 -24.70 12.69
C ASP A 579 -16.39 -25.28 14.08
N GLU A 580 -17.67 -25.58 14.29
CA GLU A 580 -18.21 -26.33 15.42
C GLU A 580 -18.04 -25.67 16.80
N MET A 581 -18.69 -24.52 17.00
CA MET A 581 -18.76 -23.81 18.29
C MET A 581 -19.25 -24.72 19.44
N GLY A 582 -20.06 -25.73 19.13
CA GLY A 582 -20.58 -26.69 20.10
C GLY A 582 -19.51 -27.49 20.84
N GLN A 583 -18.30 -27.60 20.29
CA GLN A 583 -17.16 -28.30 20.92
C GLN A 583 -16.51 -27.51 22.06
N VAL A 584 -16.84 -26.23 22.23
CA VAL A 584 -16.32 -25.40 23.32
C VAL A 584 -17.18 -25.58 24.55
N GLU A 585 -16.53 -25.61 25.71
CA GLU A 585 -17.22 -25.58 26.98
C GLU A 585 -18.08 -24.32 27.11
N ALA A 586 -19.35 -24.50 27.50
CA ALA A 586 -20.33 -23.42 27.62
C ALA A 586 -19.87 -22.27 28.53
N ARG A 587 -18.97 -22.55 29.48
CA ARG A 587 -18.39 -21.55 30.38
C ARG A 587 -17.38 -20.64 29.70
N GLU A 588 -16.71 -21.09 28.64
CA GLU A 588 -15.58 -20.41 27.99
C GLU A 588 -15.98 -19.74 26.67
N VAL A 589 -16.99 -20.25 25.97
CA VAL A 589 -17.39 -19.77 24.63
C VAL A 589 -17.66 -18.26 24.58
N GLY A 590 -18.27 -17.71 25.63
CA GLY A 590 -18.57 -16.27 25.72
C GLY A 590 -17.32 -15.41 25.92
N GLU A 591 -16.31 -15.92 26.63
CA GLU A 591 -15.03 -15.22 26.82
C GLU A 591 -14.19 -15.26 25.55
N ILE A 592 -14.17 -16.41 24.86
CA ILE A 592 -13.50 -16.57 23.57
C ILE A 592 -14.12 -15.64 22.51
N SER A 593 -15.46 -15.66 22.38
CA SER A 593 -16.16 -14.79 21.43
C SER A 593 -15.90 -13.32 21.70
N TYR A 594 -15.88 -12.93 22.98
CA TYR A 594 -15.55 -11.57 23.40
C TYR A 594 -14.10 -11.21 23.05
N MET A 595 -13.14 -12.08 23.35
CA MET A 595 -11.71 -11.88 23.04
C MET A 595 -11.47 -11.71 21.53
N LEU A 596 -12.05 -12.58 20.71
CA LEU A 596 -11.93 -12.50 19.24
C LEU A 596 -12.47 -11.17 18.71
N SER A 597 -13.63 -10.74 19.20
CA SER A 597 -14.28 -9.49 18.79
C SER A 597 -13.61 -8.24 19.36
N ASN A 598 -12.89 -8.34 20.48
CA ASN A 598 -12.18 -7.20 21.08
C ASN A 598 -10.81 -6.96 20.43
N GLY A 599 -10.29 -7.92 19.65
CA GLY A 599 -9.04 -7.72 18.91
C GLY A 599 -7.76 -7.82 19.75
N SER A 600 -7.81 -8.40 20.96
CA SER A 600 -6.64 -8.41 21.85
C SER A 600 -6.58 -9.64 22.75
N GLY A 601 -5.39 -10.23 22.88
CA GLY A 601 -5.10 -11.31 23.83
C GLY A 601 -4.91 -10.82 25.27
N LYS A 602 -4.78 -11.76 26.20
CA LYS A 602 -4.52 -11.44 27.62
C LYS A 602 -3.11 -10.89 27.82
N GLY A 603 -2.98 -9.78 28.55
CA GLY A 603 -1.69 -9.24 28.98
C GLY A 603 -0.95 -10.21 29.92
N ARG A 604 0.36 -10.35 29.75
CA ARG A 604 1.21 -11.27 30.53
C ARG A 604 2.46 -10.57 31.03
N ALA A 605 2.97 -10.99 32.18
CA ALA A 605 4.31 -10.61 32.62
C ALA A 605 5.37 -11.39 31.82
N ALA A 606 6.46 -10.71 31.46
CA ALA A 606 7.68 -11.29 30.94
C ALA A 606 8.49 -11.93 32.09
N ARG A 607 9.53 -12.71 31.74
CA ARG A 607 10.37 -13.43 32.71
C ARG A 607 11.12 -12.51 33.67
N ASP A 608 11.34 -11.27 33.27
CA ASP A 608 11.99 -10.21 34.04
C ASP A 608 10.99 -9.34 34.84
N GLY A 609 9.70 -9.71 34.83
CA GLY A 609 8.62 -8.96 35.49
C GLY A 609 8.11 -7.76 34.71
N SER A 610 8.68 -7.43 33.54
CA SER A 610 8.14 -6.38 32.66
C SER A 610 6.84 -6.84 31.99
N GLY A 611 5.98 -5.90 31.56
CA GLY A 611 4.76 -6.25 30.84
C GLY A 611 5.06 -6.66 29.40
N ARG A 612 4.66 -7.88 28.99
CA ARG A 612 4.67 -8.27 27.58
C ARG A 612 3.47 -7.63 26.88
N ARG A 613 3.70 -6.96 25.76
CA ARG A 613 2.60 -6.41 24.93
C ARG A 613 1.66 -7.56 24.52
N PRO A 614 0.34 -7.44 24.78
CA PRO A 614 -0.61 -8.45 24.36
C PRO A 614 -0.65 -8.52 22.83
N ALA A 615 -0.89 -9.71 22.28
CA ALA A 615 -1.17 -9.87 20.86
C ALA A 615 -2.40 -9.05 20.48
N GLN A 616 -2.36 -8.41 19.32
CA GLN A 616 -3.45 -7.57 18.81
C GLN A 616 -3.80 -8.02 17.40
N TRP A 617 -5.09 -8.01 17.10
CA TRP A 617 -5.61 -8.35 15.79
C TRP A 617 -6.88 -7.59 15.50
N ARG A 618 -7.24 -7.59 14.23
CA ARG A 618 -8.56 -7.18 13.77
C ARG A 618 -9.06 -8.20 12.76
N ILE A 619 -10.23 -8.78 12.99
CA ILE A 619 -10.72 -9.89 12.18
C ILE A 619 -12.23 -9.78 11.94
N LEU A 620 -12.67 -10.25 10.78
CA LEU A 620 -14.00 -10.84 10.69
C LEU A 620 -13.85 -12.34 10.89
N PHE A 621 -14.64 -12.92 11.78
CA PHE A 621 -14.67 -14.36 11.95
C PHE A 621 -16.01 -14.97 11.56
N LEU A 622 -15.97 -16.02 10.73
CA LEU A 622 -17.13 -16.79 10.32
C LEU A 622 -17.16 -18.11 11.09
N SER A 623 -18.24 -18.32 11.82
CA SER A 623 -18.44 -19.45 12.73
C SER A 623 -19.59 -20.36 12.27
N SER A 624 -19.59 -21.60 12.73
CA SER A 624 -20.75 -22.50 12.66
C SER A 624 -21.11 -23.07 14.04
N GLY A 625 -22.41 -23.34 14.25
CA GLY A 625 -22.89 -24.05 15.43
C GLY A 625 -24.33 -24.54 15.29
N GLU A 626 -24.73 -25.48 16.14
CA GLU A 626 -26.14 -25.87 16.27
C GLU A 626 -26.95 -24.89 17.12
N LEU A 627 -26.31 -24.34 18.15
CA LEU A 627 -26.85 -23.36 19.07
C LEU A 627 -26.29 -21.97 18.78
N SER A 628 -27.06 -20.93 19.13
CA SER A 628 -26.56 -19.55 19.22
C SER A 628 -25.56 -19.42 20.36
N LEU A 629 -24.80 -18.31 20.37
CA LEU A 629 -23.90 -18.01 21.49
C LEU A 629 -24.68 -17.94 22.81
N ALA A 630 -25.83 -17.28 22.79
CA ALA A 630 -26.69 -17.14 23.97
C ALA A 630 -27.21 -18.50 24.46
N GLU A 631 -27.72 -19.34 23.55
CA GLU A 631 -28.17 -20.71 23.87
C GLU A 631 -27.02 -21.54 24.47
N LYS A 632 -25.83 -21.46 23.89
CA LYS A 632 -24.65 -22.20 24.40
C LYS A 632 -24.24 -21.72 25.79
N MET A 633 -24.23 -20.41 26.04
CA MET A 633 -23.89 -19.87 27.37
C MET A 633 -24.94 -20.25 28.44
N MET A 634 -26.21 -20.37 28.05
CA MET A 634 -27.29 -20.78 28.96
C MET A 634 -27.11 -22.21 29.47
N GLU A 635 -26.45 -23.11 28.73
CA GLU A 635 -26.10 -24.46 29.22
C GLU A 635 -25.27 -24.42 30.51
N ALA A 636 -24.48 -23.36 30.70
CA ALA A 636 -23.68 -23.12 31.90
C ALA A 636 -24.36 -22.19 32.93
N GLY A 637 -25.65 -21.85 32.73
CA GLY A 637 -26.37 -20.88 33.56
C GLY A 637 -25.89 -19.44 33.41
N LYS A 638 -25.09 -19.13 32.38
CA LYS A 638 -24.64 -17.77 32.08
C LYS A 638 -25.63 -17.09 31.12
N ARG A 639 -25.90 -15.80 31.32
CA ARG A 639 -26.64 -14.97 30.36
C ARG A 639 -25.66 -14.23 29.46
N ALA A 640 -25.91 -14.25 28.15
CA ALA A 640 -25.19 -13.40 27.22
C ALA A 640 -25.47 -11.93 27.53
N LYS A 641 -24.44 -11.09 27.48
CA LYS A 641 -24.60 -9.64 27.56
C LYS A 641 -24.95 -9.11 26.17
N ALA A 642 -25.75 -8.04 26.08
CA ALA A 642 -26.13 -7.45 24.79
C ALA A 642 -24.91 -7.12 23.90
N GLY A 643 -23.80 -6.65 24.49
CA GLY A 643 -22.56 -6.38 23.74
C GLY A 643 -21.85 -7.63 23.19
N GLN A 644 -22.14 -8.84 23.69
CA GLN A 644 -21.61 -10.10 23.12
C GLN A 644 -22.45 -10.57 21.93
N GLU A 645 -23.77 -10.38 21.98
CA GLU A 645 -24.68 -10.74 20.87
C GLU A 645 -24.54 -9.80 19.68
N VAL A 646 -24.26 -8.51 19.91
CA VAL A 646 -24.02 -7.54 18.83
C VAL A 646 -22.70 -7.85 18.08
N ARG A 647 -21.73 -8.46 18.76
CA ARG A 647 -20.40 -8.76 18.20
C ARG A 647 -20.31 -10.10 17.46
N LEU A 648 -21.22 -11.03 17.75
CA LEU A 648 -21.37 -12.30 17.02
C LEU A 648 -22.82 -12.44 16.53
N ALA A 649 -23.06 -12.04 15.28
CA ALA A 649 -24.39 -12.09 14.69
C ALA A 649 -24.77 -13.54 14.34
N ASP A 650 -25.86 -14.04 14.92
CA ASP A 650 -26.41 -15.35 14.59
C ASP A 650 -27.29 -15.28 13.32
N VAL A 651 -26.87 -15.99 12.28
CA VAL A 651 -27.60 -16.09 11.00
C VAL A 651 -28.12 -17.52 10.83
N PRO A 652 -29.43 -17.72 10.59
CA PRO A 652 -29.98 -19.04 10.28
C PRO A 652 -29.30 -19.65 9.05
N ALA A 653 -28.70 -20.82 9.23
CA ALA A 653 -28.03 -21.56 8.18
C ALA A 653 -29.03 -22.02 7.11
N ASP A 654 -30.25 -22.39 7.50
CA ASP A 654 -31.32 -22.76 6.56
C ASP A 654 -31.82 -21.51 5.81
N ALA A 655 -31.89 -21.60 4.49
CA ALA A 655 -32.40 -20.54 3.62
C ALA A 655 -33.93 -20.53 3.52
N GLY A 656 -34.62 -21.54 4.06
CA GLY A 656 -36.08 -21.58 4.19
C GLY A 656 -36.81 -22.17 2.98
N VAL A 657 -36.10 -22.71 1.99
CA VAL A 657 -36.68 -23.29 0.76
C VAL A 657 -36.55 -24.81 0.68
N GLY A 658 -36.17 -25.47 1.78
CA GLY A 658 -36.07 -26.93 1.86
C GLY A 658 -34.79 -27.53 1.27
N LEU A 659 -33.78 -26.70 0.97
CA LEU A 659 -32.48 -27.12 0.40
C LEU A 659 -31.30 -26.89 1.36
N GLY A 660 -31.57 -26.77 2.67
CA GLY A 660 -30.54 -26.40 3.65
C GLY A 660 -30.12 -24.95 3.45
N LEU A 661 -28.80 -24.69 3.37
CA LEU A 661 -28.32 -23.32 3.15
C LEU A 661 -28.51 -22.76 1.76
N PHE A 662 -28.91 -23.60 0.80
CA PHE A 662 -28.99 -23.22 -0.60
C PHE A 662 -30.38 -22.69 -0.92
N GLU A 663 -30.44 -21.70 -1.81
CA GLU A 663 -31.65 -21.26 -2.51
C GLU A 663 -31.70 -21.74 -3.95
N ALA A 664 -30.53 -21.90 -4.59
CA ALA A 664 -30.39 -22.26 -5.98
C ALA A 664 -29.38 -23.40 -6.16
N LEU A 665 -29.77 -24.42 -6.92
CA LEU A 665 -28.90 -25.56 -7.21
C LEU A 665 -27.91 -25.32 -8.34
N ASN A 666 -28.01 -24.21 -9.09
CA ASN A 666 -27.03 -23.77 -10.08
C ASN A 666 -26.55 -24.87 -11.05
N GLY A 667 -27.51 -25.68 -11.55
CA GLY A 667 -27.25 -26.76 -12.50
C GLY A 667 -26.97 -28.14 -11.89
N PHE A 668 -26.90 -28.26 -10.56
CA PHE A 668 -26.76 -29.54 -9.87
C PHE A 668 -28.11 -30.19 -9.58
N GLU A 669 -28.16 -31.53 -9.58
CA GLU A 669 -29.40 -32.29 -9.36
C GLU A 669 -29.93 -32.18 -7.92
N THR A 670 -29.03 -32.04 -6.93
CA THR A 670 -29.39 -32.04 -5.51
C THR A 670 -28.49 -31.10 -4.70
N ALA A 671 -28.97 -30.66 -3.53
CA ALA A 671 -28.18 -29.90 -2.56
C ALA A 671 -26.90 -30.63 -2.13
N ASP A 672 -26.97 -31.96 -1.97
CA ASP A 672 -25.80 -32.79 -1.65
C ASP A 672 -24.78 -32.87 -2.79
N ALA A 673 -25.23 -32.88 -4.05
CA ALA A 673 -24.34 -32.81 -5.21
C ALA A 673 -23.63 -31.45 -5.26
N LEU A 674 -24.37 -30.37 -5.07
CA LEU A 674 -23.79 -29.02 -4.97
C LEU A 674 -22.78 -28.89 -3.82
N ALA A 675 -23.12 -29.38 -2.62
CA ALA A 675 -22.21 -29.35 -1.48
C ALA A 675 -20.92 -30.17 -1.69
N ARG A 676 -21.02 -31.32 -2.39
CA ARG A 676 -19.85 -32.11 -2.80
C ARG A 676 -18.99 -31.36 -3.79
N HIS A 677 -19.59 -30.80 -4.84
CA HIS A 677 -18.88 -29.98 -5.83
C HIS A 677 -18.12 -28.83 -5.16
N LEU A 678 -18.76 -28.07 -4.28
CA LEU A 678 -18.11 -26.97 -3.58
C LEU A 678 -16.95 -27.45 -2.68
N ARG A 679 -17.09 -28.58 -1.99
CA ARG A 679 -15.97 -29.17 -1.23
C ARG A 679 -14.78 -29.53 -2.12
N ASP A 680 -15.04 -30.16 -3.26
CA ASP A 680 -13.99 -30.60 -4.18
C ASP A 680 -13.33 -29.40 -4.88
N ALA A 681 -14.13 -28.44 -5.33
CA ALA A 681 -13.67 -27.21 -5.98
C ALA A 681 -12.82 -26.37 -5.02
N THR A 682 -13.28 -26.12 -3.79
CA THR A 682 -12.54 -25.34 -2.78
C THR A 682 -11.27 -26.06 -2.28
N GLY A 683 -11.14 -27.37 -2.52
CA GLY A 683 -9.91 -28.13 -2.29
C GLY A 683 -8.88 -28.00 -3.42
N ARG A 684 -9.28 -27.52 -4.59
CA ARG A 684 -8.44 -27.42 -5.80
C ARG A 684 -8.15 -25.97 -6.21
N PHE A 685 -9.09 -25.07 -5.95
CA PHE A 685 -9.06 -23.68 -6.34
C PHE A 685 -9.23 -22.83 -5.09
N TYR A 686 -8.16 -22.16 -4.64
CA TYR A 686 -8.18 -21.35 -3.43
C TYR A 686 -7.04 -20.32 -3.37
N GLY A 687 -7.22 -19.27 -2.56
CA GLY A 687 -6.23 -18.25 -2.23
C GLY A 687 -5.94 -17.20 -3.31
N THR A 688 -6.34 -17.45 -4.56
CA THR A 688 -6.13 -16.52 -5.68
C THR A 688 -7.05 -15.31 -5.65
N ALA A 689 -8.26 -15.47 -5.12
CA ALA A 689 -9.28 -14.42 -5.09
C ALA A 689 -8.92 -13.27 -4.14
N LEU A 690 -8.48 -13.56 -2.91
CA LEU A 690 -8.02 -12.53 -1.98
C LEU A 690 -6.83 -11.74 -2.55
N ARG A 691 -5.87 -12.42 -3.18
CA ARG A 691 -4.66 -11.78 -3.72
C ARG A 691 -4.99 -10.80 -4.84
N ALA A 692 -5.81 -11.22 -5.80
CA ALA A 692 -6.27 -10.35 -6.87
C ALA A 692 -7.04 -9.14 -6.33
N PHE A 693 -7.87 -9.36 -5.30
CA PHE A 693 -8.56 -8.28 -4.61
C PHE A 693 -7.58 -7.31 -3.92
N LEU A 694 -6.61 -7.80 -3.16
CA LEU A 694 -5.61 -6.99 -2.46
C LEU A 694 -4.75 -6.17 -3.42
N ASP A 695 -4.30 -6.75 -4.52
CA ASP A 695 -3.55 -6.04 -5.56
C ASP A 695 -4.38 -4.86 -6.10
N GLN A 696 -5.62 -5.12 -6.55
CA GLN A 696 -6.46 -4.05 -7.08
C GLN A 696 -6.86 -3.03 -6.00
N PHE A 697 -7.17 -3.49 -4.80
CA PHE A 697 -7.62 -2.64 -3.69
C PHE A 697 -6.51 -1.70 -3.25
N THR A 698 -5.29 -2.20 -3.05
CA THR A 698 -4.14 -1.39 -2.63
C THR A 698 -3.72 -0.40 -3.70
N ARG A 699 -3.77 -0.75 -5.00
CA ARG A 699 -3.57 0.19 -6.11
C ARG A 699 -4.57 1.35 -6.11
N ARG A 700 -5.83 1.08 -5.78
CA ARG A 700 -6.86 2.14 -5.68
C ARG A 700 -6.67 2.97 -4.42
N LEU A 701 -6.32 2.32 -3.31
CA LEU A 701 -6.08 2.97 -2.02
C LEU A 701 -4.91 3.96 -2.07
N SER A 702 -3.86 3.68 -2.86
CA SER A 702 -2.73 4.59 -3.05
C SER A 702 -3.05 5.82 -3.90
N VAL A 703 -4.07 5.74 -4.77
CA VAL A 703 -4.48 6.84 -5.66
C VAL A 703 -5.46 7.78 -4.98
N ASP A 704 -6.51 7.24 -4.35
CA ASP A 704 -7.62 8.00 -3.76
C ASP A 704 -8.16 7.24 -2.54
N ARG A 705 -7.45 7.35 -1.41
CA ARG A 705 -7.86 6.71 -0.16
C ARG A 705 -9.23 7.19 0.28
N ASP A 706 -9.40 8.50 0.41
CA ASP A 706 -10.60 9.10 1.02
C ASP A 706 -11.84 8.85 0.15
N GLY A 707 -11.74 9.02 -1.18
CA GLY A 707 -12.86 8.75 -2.07
C GLY A 707 -13.16 7.26 -2.22
N LEU A 708 -12.15 6.37 -2.12
CA LEU A 708 -12.40 4.93 -2.03
C LEU A 708 -13.13 4.57 -0.73
N VAL A 709 -12.76 5.18 0.39
CA VAL A 709 -13.43 4.95 1.67
C VAL A 709 -14.85 5.47 1.66
N GLU A 710 -15.08 6.64 1.08
CA GLU A 710 -16.42 7.21 0.91
C GLU A 710 -17.32 6.26 0.09
N ARG A 711 -16.81 5.73 -1.04
CA ARG A 711 -17.56 4.78 -1.90
C ARG A 711 -17.88 3.43 -1.25
N ILE A 712 -17.07 2.97 -0.30
CA ILE A 712 -17.32 1.71 0.41
C ILE A 712 -18.37 1.92 1.51
N ALA A 713 -18.41 3.12 2.10
CA ALA A 713 -19.36 3.49 3.15
C ALA A 713 -20.77 3.85 2.63
N GLU A 714 -20.90 4.14 1.32
CA GLU A 714 -22.18 4.34 0.62
C GLU A 714 -22.83 3.02 0.21
#